data_AF-A0A3C0VGC5-F1
#
_entry.id   AF-A0A3C0VGC5-F1
#
_cell.length_a   1.000
_cell.length_b   1.000
_cell.length_c   1.000
_cell.angle_alpha   90.00
_cell.angle_beta   90.00
_cell.angle_gamma   90.00
#
_symmetry.space_group_name_H-M   'P 1'
#
loop_
_entity.id
_entity.type
_entity.pdbx_description
1 polymer ?
#
loop_
_entity_poly.entity_id
_entity_poly.type
_entity_poly.pdbx_seq_one_letter_code
_entity_poly.pdbx_strand_id
1 'polypeptide(L)'
;MRRAVPVNAAAGGRANAVRRAPVRALALLAACALCAGGERIGASEPIERQDLAGGLCREKLLLPGWDPSDPVPAIAVYPKGGRGLPLVILCHWFQGSKEAMEGWARELAGSGFFALAIDCHLHGERAVAGIFARPDLPALGAEYSVFVHQSAIAHSARDIPPILDVLAARPEIDGSRIGVAGFSMGASLAMVLAWQEPRITAVAALAGACDFWWDVTKEPSGPAQAEKRRAYGARVTRLVDSIDPWTRLDRIAPRAVFLASGTRDHFIAIESPRAFARAMRTLYAACPERFCFLEEDAGHEATDAMRARANAWLARWLLAAGAPSGAAPLRAGAYARDITPAEFPVLVCGGFLEASADKANDRLHARSLVLERGSTRIAVTIVDTCVMPRELIDEAKALAHAATGIPPARMLIAATHTHSAPSAMACLGSDRDEPYARKLPALIAASIEAAARDLVPVRVGWTAVDAPEHTHCRRWILRPDRMRADPFGAVTVRATMHPGYQNPDFVGPAGPVDPALSVLAVARLDGAPLAVLANYSMHYFGAPAVSADYYGVFADALARRIGAGSAQTPVVTMMSQGTSGDLHWMDYDRPQRNVARDAYAEELAQIAFDAYRTIRYEADVPLDMVEETMTLARRVPDDARLAWARPIAAAMAGRKPRDIPEVYAREQLMLAAEPVRELKLQALRIGGLGIAAVPCEVFGITGLRIKAQSPFERTIVMELANGEEGYIPPPAQHALGGYTTWPARTAALEVGAEPKIVDTALGLLEKLAGAPRRDLAVPRGRFAEAVLAARPRAFLRLEEFEGPRA
;
A
#
# COMPACT_ATOMS: atom_id res chain seq x y z
N MET A 1 -52.05 50.49 -33.57
CA MET A 1 -51.62 49.70 -34.76
C MET A 1 -50.13 49.42 -34.65
N ARG A 2 -49.71 48.22 -35.08
CA ARG A 2 -48.38 47.64 -34.85
C ARG A 2 -47.23 48.37 -35.59
N ARG A 3 -46.01 48.03 -35.12
CA ARG A 3 -44.67 48.08 -35.76
C ARG A 3 -43.99 49.45 -35.77
N ALA A 4 -42.68 49.56 -35.70
CA ALA A 4 -41.58 48.71 -35.23
C ALA A 4 -40.37 49.66 -34.99
N VAL A 5 -39.49 49.26 -34.05
CA VAL A 5 -38.00 49.40 -33.98
C VAL A 5 -37.36 50.04 -35.23
N PRO A 6 -36.23 50.83 -35.21
CA PRO A 6 -35.08 50.89 -34.27
C PRO A 6 -34.51 52.32 -33.94
N VAL A 7 -33.83 52.59 -32.81
CA VAL A 7 -32.36 52.53 -32.46
C VAL A 7 -31.64 53.90 -32.49
N ASN A 8 -31.01 54.22 -31.34
CA ASN A 8 -29.77 54.98 -30.99
C ASN A 8 -29.28 56.13 -31.89
N ALA A 9 -28.66 57.20 -31.39
CA ALA A 9 -27.59 57.34 -30.38
C ALA A 9 -27.47 58.87 -30.04
N ALA A 10 -27.37 59.32 -28.79
CA ALA A 10 -26.19 59.43 -27.90
C ALA A 10 -25.65 60.88 -27.75
N ALA A 11 -24.94 61.11 -26.61
CA ALA A 11 -24.25 62.32 -26.10
C ALA A 11 -25.17 63.32 -25.37
N GLY A 12 -25.11 63.53 -24.04
CA GLY A 12 -24.00 63.72 -23.09
C GLY A 12 -24.26 65.05 -22.35
N GLY A 13 -24.04 65.32 -21.06
CA GLY A 13 -23.55 64.63 -19.87
C GLY A 13 -23.39 65.68 -18.73
N ARG A 14 -23.33 65.20 -17.46
CA ARG A 14 -22.84 65.86 -16.21
C ARG A 14 -23.78 66.88 -15.52
N ALA A 15 -23.97 66.92 -14.18
CA ALA A 15 -23.31 66.25 -13.04
C ALA A 15 -24.16 66.25 -11.73
N ASN A 16 -23.87 65.25 -10.85
CA ASN A 16 -23.89 65.19 -9.37
C ASN A 16 -25.21 65.37 -8.57
N ALA A 17 -25.49 64.67 -7.45
CA ALA A 17 -24.92 63.57 -6.65
C ALA A 17 -26.01 63.21 -5.59
N VAL A 18 -26.20 61.99 -5.04
CA VAL A 18 -25.55 61.44 -3.82
C VAL A 18 -26.23 60.10 -3.44
N ARG A 19 -25.41 59.04 -3.29
CA ARG A 19 -25.45 57.84 -2.40
C ARG A 19 -26.71 56.96 -2.23
N ARG A 20 -26.58 55.67 -2.62
CA ARG A 20 -26.44 54.49 -1.71
C ARG A 20 -26.18 53.17 -2.47
N ALA A 21 -24.89 52.84 -2.62
CA ALA A 21 -24.33 51.49 -2.62
C ALA A 21 -23.15 51.58 -1.63
N PRO A 22 -22.91 50.62 -0.72
CA PRO A 22 -22.43 49.29 -1.12
C PRO A 22 -22.80 48.12 -0.16
N VAL A 23 -23.40 47.05 -0.68
CA VAL A 23 -23.27 45.70 -0.07
C VAL A 23 -22.58 44.72 -1.04
N ARG A 24 -22.55 45.03 -2.34
CA ARG A 24 -21.86 44.21 -3.35
C ARG A 24 -20.37 44.50 -3.51
N ALA A 25 -19.86 45.61 -2.96
CA ALA A 25 -18.43 45.93 -3.06
C ALA A 25 -17.57 45.24 -1.97
N LEU A 26 -18.14 44.83 -0.83
CA LEU A 26 -17.37 44.11 0.19
C LEU A 26 -17.15 42.63 -0.17
N ALA A 27 -18.11 41.98 -0.84
CA ALA A 27 -17.96 40.57 -1.23
C ALA A 27 -16.93 40.35 -2.35
N LEU A 28 -16.83 41.28 -3.31
CA LEU A 28 -15.85 41.17 -4.39
C LEU A 28 -14.43 41.60 -3.96
N LEU A 29 -14.28 42.51 -2.99
CA LEU A 29 -12.97 42.88 -2.46
C LEU A 29 -12.41 41.84 -1.48
N ALA A 30 -13.27 41.07 -0.78
CA ALA A 30 -12.81 39.90 -0.03
C ALA A 30 -12.32 38.78 -0.96
N ALA A 31 -13.05 38.50 -2.05
CA ALA A 31 -12.67 37.46 -3.02
C ALA A 31 -11.40 37.82 -3.82
N CYS A 32 -11.15 39.10 -4.14
CA CYS A 32 -9.93 39.51 -4.84
C CYS A 32 -8.72 39.74 -3.91
N ALA A 33 -8.93 40.03 -2.61
CA ALA A 33 -7.83 40.10 -1.64
C ALA A 33 -7.34 38.71 -1.17
N LEU A 34 -8.16 37.66 -1.29
CA LEU A 34 -7.80 36.27 -0.98
C LEU A 34 -7.13 35.52 -2.14
N CYS A 35 -7.09 36.09 -3.34
CA CYS A 35 -6.37 35.53 -4.50
C CYS A 35 -4.92 36.06 -4.64
N ALA A 36 -4.48 36.96 -3.75
CA ALA A 36 -3.11 37.49 -3.71
C ALA A 36 -2.32 37.09 -2.44
N GLY A 37 -2.90 36.25 -1.59
CA GLY A 37 -2.25 35.60 -0.45
C GLY A 37 -2.97 34.28 -0.19
N GLY A 38 -2.26 33.16 -0.39
CA GLY A 38 -2.83 31.82 -0.35
C GLY A 38 -3.23 31.34 1.04
N GLU A 39 -4.31 31.89 1.61
CA GLU A 39 -5.03 31.25 2.72
C GLU A 39 -6.23 30.50 2.14
N ARG A 40 -6.11 29.17 2.05
CA ARG A 40 -7.26 28.28 1.87
C ARG A 40 -8.25 28.56 3.01
N ILE A 41 -9.56 28.59 2.72
CA ILE A 41 -10.60 28.63 3.76
C ILE A 41 -10.40 27.38 4.65
N GLY A 42 -9.69 27.56 5.76
CA GLY A 42 -9.36 26.54 6.75
C GLY A 42 -10.19 26.68 8.02
N ALA A 43 -11.29 27.44 7.98
CA ALA A 43 -12.06 27.78 9.16
C ALA A 43 -12.93 26.60 9.61
N SER A 44 -12.42 25.80 10.55
CA SER A 44 -13.22 25.01 11.48
C SER A 44 -13.88 25.86 12.57
N GLU A 45 -13.52 27.15 12.63
CA GLU A 45 -14.05 28.17 13.52
C GLU A 45 -15.53 28.48 13.20
N PRO A 46 -16.39 28.59 14.22
CA PRO A 46 -17.79 28.92 14.02
C PRO A 46 -18.02 30.38 13.66
N ILE A 47 -18.88 30.62 12.68
CA ILE A 47 -19.38 31.97 12.33
C ILE A 47 -20.37 32.45 13.40
N GLU A 48 -21.16 31.53 13.95
CA GLU A 48 -22.06 31.78 15.06
C GLU A 48 -21.99 30.62 16.04
N ARG A 49 -22.01 30.93 17.35
CA ARG A 49 -22.02 29.94 18.43
C ARG A 49 -23.10 30.29 19.45
N GLN A 50 -23.91 29.30 19.82
CA GLN A 50 -24.98 29.44 20.80
C GLN A 50 -25.01 28.23 21.73
N ASP A 51 -25.07 28.50 23.04
CA ASP A 51 -25.40 27.48 24.03
C ASP A 51 -26.91 27.22 24.02
N LEU A 52 -27.30 25.95 23.87
CA LEU A 52 -28.69 25.51 23.90
C LEU A 52 -29.06 24.94 25.28
N ALA A 53 -30.36 24.91 25.58
CA ALA A 53 -30.88 24.18 26.73
C ALA A 53 -30.49 22.69 26.66
N GLY A 54 -30.33 22.04 27.81
CA GLY A 54 -29.92 20.63 27.89
C GLY A 54 -28.40 20.40 27.76
N GLY A 55 -27.58 21.45 27.88
CA GLY A 55 -26.12 21.31 27.88
C GLY A 55 -25.51 21.05 26.50
N LEU A 56 -26.19 21.46 25.42
CA LEU A 56 -25.69 21.34 24.05
C LEU A 56 -25.11 22.67 23.55
N CYS A 57 -24.18 22.60 22.60
CA CYS A 57 -23.64 23.70 21.84
C CYS A 57 -24.13 23.61 20.40
N ARG A 58 -24.54 24.74 19.82
CA ARG A 58 -24.91 24.89 18.42
C ARG A 58 -23.93 25.85 17.75
N GLU A 59 -23.41 25.46 16.59
CA GLU A 59 -22.50 26.27 15.79
C GLU A 59 -22.97 26.34 14.34
N LYS A 60 -22.91 27.53 13.74
CA LYS A 60 -22.99 27.71 12.30
C LYS A 60 -21.58 27.74 11.73
N LEU A 61 -21.29 26.84 10.81
CA LEU A 61 -19.98 26.67 10.17
C LEU A 61 -20.08 26.98 8.67
N LEU A 62 -18.96 27.41 8.08
CA LEU A 62 -18.78 27.46 6.64
C LEU A 62 -17.54 26.64 6.28
N LEU A 63 -17.79 25.43 5.78
CA LEU A 63 -16.77 24.40 5.57
C LEU A 63 -16.26 24.40 4.13
N PRO A 64 -15.07 23.88 3.85
CA PRO A 64 -14.58 23.77 2.48
C PRO A 64 -15.43 22.77 1.68
N GLY A 65 -15.84 23.17 0.47
CA GLY A 65 -16.40 22.26 -0.53
C GLY A 65 -15.32 21.68 -1.43
N TRP A 66 -15.68 20.70 -2.27
CA TRP A 66 -14.78 20.21 -3.32
C TRP A 66 -14.49 21.29 -4.36
N ASP A 67 -15.47 22.14 -4.64
CA ASP A 67 -15.29 23.37 -5.39
C ASP A 67 -14.93 24.50 -4.41
N PRO A 68 -13.71 25.07 -4.48
CA PRO A 68 -13.29 26.15 -3.59
C PRO A 68 -14.16 27.41 -3.69
N SER A 69 -14.92 27.56 -4.78
CA SER A 69 -15.84 28.67 -5.00
C SER A 69 -17.26 28.45 -4.46
N ASP A 70 -17.58 27.24 -4.01
CA ASP A 70 -18.87 26.83 -3.45
C ASP A 70 -18.68 26.18 -2.06
N PRO A 71 -18.35 26.97 -1.02
CA PRO A 71 -18.20 26.45 0.34
C PRO A 71 -19.51 25.87 0.87
N VAL A 72 -19.44 25.04 1.91
CA VAL A 72 -20.57 24.28 2.45
C VAL A 72 -21.03 24.83 3.80
N PRO A 73 -22.16 25.57 3.83
CA PRO A 73 -22.81 25.98 5.07
C PRO A 73 -23.28 24.76 5.87
N ALA A 74 -23.01 24.76 7.17
CA ALA A 74 -23.38 23.67 8.06
C ALA A 74 -23.83 24.15 9.43
N ILE A 75 -24.65 23.33 10.10
CA ILE A 75 -25.02 23.48 11.51
C ILE A 75 -24.43 22.28 12.26
N ALA A 76 -23.55 22.54 13.21
CA ALA A 76 -23.07 21.55 14.15
C ALA A 76 -23.84 21.65 15.48
N VAL A 77 -24.25 20.51 16.02
CA VAL A 77 -24.85 20.41 17.36
C VAL A 77 -24.15 19.28 18.13
N TYR A 78 -23.68 19.57 19.34
CA TYR A 78 -22.90 18.60 20.14
C TYR A 78 -22.95 18.92 21.66
N PRO A 79 -22.69 17.96 22.56
CA PRO A 79 -22.58 18.22 24.00
C PRO A 79 -21.53 19.27 24.35
N LYS A 80 -21.91 20.26 25.17
CA LYS A 80 -21.01 21.31 25.64
C LYS A 80 -19.85 20.70 26.43
N GLY A 81 -18.62 21.01 26.04
CA GLY A 81 -17.41 20.45 26.65
C GLY A 81 -17.11 19.00 26.25
N GLY A 82 -17.89 18.40 25.33
CA GLY A 82 -17.60 17.08 24.78
C GLY A 82 -16.28 17.06 24.03
N ARG A 83 -15.53 15.96 24.19
CA ARG A 83 -14.25 15.71 23.49
C ARG A 83 -14.29 14.30 22.89
N GLY A 84 -13.73 14.14 21.69
CA GLY A 84 -13.69 12.83 21.02
C GLY A 84 -15.08 12.20 20.84
N LEU A 85 -16.08 12.97 20.44
CA LEU A 85 -17.42 12.49 20.14
C LEU A 85 -17.44 11.89 18.72
N PRO A 86 -18.18 10.80 18.47
CA PRO A 86 -18.40 10.33 17.10
C PRO A 86 -19.11 11.38 16.26
N LEU A 87 -18.68 11.53 15.02
CA LEU A 87 -19.29 12.44 14.05
C LEU A 87 -20.44 11.74 13.31
N VAL A 88 -21.59 12.38 13.22
CA VAL A 88 -22.67 12.00 12.29
C VAL A 88 -22.96 13.15 11.35
N ILE A 89 -22.75 12.94 10.05
CA ILE A 89 -23.15 13.88 9.01
C ILE A 89 -24.61 13.65 8.65
N LEU A 90 -25.42 14.70 8.70
CA LEU A 90 -26.84 14.70 8.38
C LEU A 90 -27.09 15.35 7.03
N CYS A 91 -27.64 14.56 6.11
CA CYS A 91 -27.98 14.97 4.75
C CYS A 91 -29.51 15.12 4.61
N HIS A 92 -29.96 16.31 4.20
CA HIS A 92 -31.38 16.61 4.06
C HIS A 92 -32.00 16.07 2.74
N TRP A 93 -33.33 16.07 2.66
CA TRP A 93 -34.08 15.68 1.46
C TRP A 93 -34.02 16.74 0.35
N PHE A 94 -34.53 16.42 -0.84
CA PHE A 94 -34.57 17.35 -1.97
C PHE A 94 -35.41 18.59 -1.63
N GLN A 95 -34.90 19.79 -1.94
CA GLN A 95 -35.42 21.10 -1.51
C GLN A 95 -35.41 21.36 0.01
N GLY A 96 -34.74 20.51 0.79
CA GLY A 96 -34.48 20.75 2.22
C GLY A 96 -33.30 21.72 2.46
N SER A 97 -32.91 21.84 3.73
CA SER A 97 -31.75 22.59 4.18
C SER A 97 -31.16 22.01 5.47
N LYS A 98 -29.97 22.48 5.86
CA LYS A 98 -29.35 22.14 7.16
C LYS A 98 -30.22 22.50 8.36
N GLU A 99 -30.98 23.60 8.32
CA GLU A 99 -31.89 24.01 9.40
C GLU A 99 -32.99 22.96 9.63
N ALA A 100 -33.49 22.37 8.54
CA ALA A 100 -34.53 21.35 8.62
C ALA A 100 -34.05 20.06 9.31
N MET A 101 -32.74 19.82 9.36
CA MET A 101 -32.12 18.68 10.04
C MET A 101 -31.76 18.96 11.50
N GLU A 102 -31.93 20.19 11.99
CA GLU A 102 -31.45 20.58 13.32
C GLU A 102 -32.15 19.82 14.44
N GLY A 103 -33.44 19.48 14.29
CA GLY A 103 -34.16 18.65 15.25
C GLY A 103 -33.49 17.28 15.45
N TRP A 104 -33.14 16.61 14.34
CA TRP A 104 -32.44 15.33 14.37
C TRP A 104 -30.99 15.47 14.89
N ALA A 105 -30.32 16.57 14.54
CA ALA A 105 -28.99 16.88 15.06
C ALA A 105 -29.00 17.02 16.59
N ARG A 106 -30.03 17.66 17.16
CA ARG A 106 -30.21 17.79 18.62
C ARG A 106 -30.47 16.46 19.31
N GLU A 107 -31.26 15.57 18.71
CA GLU A 107 -31.50 14.21 19.24
C GLU A 107 -30.22 13.38 19.31
N LEU A 108 -29.42 13.41 18.23
CA LEU A 108 -28.12 12.72 18.20
C LEU A 108 -27.14 13.36 19.17
N ALA A 109 -27.03 14.69 19.21
CA ALA A 109 -26.17 15.38 20.14
C ALA A 109 -26.52 15.07 21.60
N GLY A 110 -27.81 15.03 21.95
CA GLY A 110 -28.30 14.62 23.26
C GLY A 110 -27.95 13.17 23.63
N SER A 111 -27.63 12.33 22.63
CA SER A 111 -27.18 10.95 22.81
C SER A 111 -25.66 10.80 22.87
N GLY A 112 -24.89 11.88 22.74
CA GLY A 112 -23.41 11.85 22.82
C GLY A 112 -22.68 11.95 21.47
N PHE A 113 -23.35 12.41 20.42
CA PHE A 113 -22.74 12.62 19.11
C PHE A 113 -22.29 14.06 18.88
N PHE A 114 -21.33 14.24 17.97
CA PHE A 114 -21.18 15.47 17.21
C PHE A 114 -22.01 15.35 15.93
N ALA A 115 -23.14 16.06 15.84
CA ALA A 115 -24.02 15.99 14.69
C ALA A 115 -23.80 17.20 13.77
N LEU A 116 -23.57 16.97 12.48
CA LEU A 116 -23.30 18.00 11.48
C LEU A 116 -24.33 17.95 10.36
N ALA A 117 -25.27 18.89 10.34
CA ALA A 117 -26.18 19.07 9.22
C ALA A 117 -25.55 19.98 8.16
N ILE A 118 -25.56 19.56 6.90
CA ILE A 118 -24.96 20.32 5.79
C ILE A 118 -26.01 20.78 4.78
N ASP A 119 -25.79 21.93 4.15
CA ASP A 119 -26.51 22.30 2.93
C ASP A 119 -25.91 21.54 1.75
N CYS A 120 -26.68 20.59 1.22
CA CYS A 120 -26.30 19.86 0.02
C CYS A 120 -26.21 20.82 -1.18
N HIS A 121 -25.46 20.43 -2.22
CA HIS A 121 -25.27 21.23 -3.41
C HIS A 121 -26.61 21.66 -4.03
N LEU A 122 -26.72 22.93 -4.44
CA LEU A 122 -27.94 23.60 -4.94
C LEU A 122 -29.06 23.85 -3.92
N HIS A 123 -28.83 23.62 -2.63
CA HIS A 123 -29.85 23.73 -1.58
C HIS A 123 -29.46 24.71 -0.47
N GLY A 124 -30.43 25.08 0.36
CA GLY A 124 -30.23 26.00 1.48
C GLY A 124 -29.53 27.30 1.06
N GLU A 125 -28.45 27.66 1.73
CA GLU A 125 -27.64 28.85 1.41
C GLU A 125 -26.85 28.71 0.10
N ARG A 126 -26.76 27.52 -0.49
CA ARG A 126 -26.16 27.23 -1.82
C ARG A 126 -27.20 27.22 -2.94
N ALA A 127 -28.44 27.60 -2.66
CA ALA A 127 -29.53 27.54 -3.63
C ALA A 127 -29.34 28.52 -4.79
N VAL A 128 -29.54 28.02 -6.02
CA VAL A 128 -29.55 28.83 -7.23
C VAL A 128 -30.99 29.15 -7.62
N ALA A 129 -31.33 30.44 -7.69
CA ALA A 129 -32.70 30.88 -7.98
C ALA A 129 -33.24 30.28 -9.29
N GLY A 130 -34.40 29.61 -9.20
CA GLY A 130 -35.07 29.00 -10.35
C GLY A 130 -34.51 27.65 -10.80
N ILE A 131 -33.44 27.12 -10.19
CA ILE A 131 -32.80 25.86 -10.64
C ILE A 131 -33.77 24.68 -10.63
N PHE A 132 -34.69 24.64 -9.67
CA PHE A 132 -35.72 23.60 -9.53
C PHE A 132 -37.03 23.91 -10.27
N ALA A 133 -37.21 25.13 -10.78
CA ALA A 133 -38.46 25.63 -11.37
C ALA A 133 -38.39 25.85 -12.90
N ARG A 134 -37.28 25.48 -13.54
CA ARG A 134 -37.00 25.76 -14.97
C ARG A 134 -37.02 24.48 -15.84
N PRO A 135 -38.20 23.98 -16.25
CA PRO A 135 -38.30 22.88 -17.23
C PRO A 135 -37.94 23.33 -18.68
N ASP A 136 -37.65 24.61 -18.90
CA ASP A 136 -37.55 25.30 -20.19
C ASP A 136 -36.11 25.53 -20.70
N LEU A 137 -35.08 24.91 -20.10
CA LEU A 137 -33.77 24.80 -20.74
C LEU A 137 -33.86 23.80 -21.92
N PRO A 138 -33.81 24.24 -23.19
CA PRO A 138 -34.22 23.43 -24.34
C PRO A 138 -33.35 22.19 -24.63
N ALA A 139 -32.23 22.02 -23.93
CA ALA A 139 -31.25 20.97 -24.20
C ALA A 139 -31.44 19.68 -23.39
N LEU A 140 -32.26 19.65 -22.34
CA LEU A 140 -32.33 18.49 -21.40
C LEU A 140 -33.74 17.93 -21.12
N GLY A 141 -34.85 18.62 -21.41
CA GLY A 141 -36.20 18.05 -21.28
C GLY A 141 -36.47 17.32 -19.95
N ALA A 142 -37.04 16.10 -20.00
CA ALA A 142 -37.27 15.25 -18.82
C ALA A 142 -35.97 14.77 -18.14
N GLU A 143 -34.82 14.88 -18.79
CA GLU A 143 -33.51 14.57 -18.21
C GLU A 143 -33.01 15.68 -17.28
N TYR A 144 -33.55 16.90 -17.39
CA TYR A 144 -33.09 18.04 -16.60
C TYR A 144 -33.30 17.79 -15.09
N SER A 145 -34.47 17.27 -14.71
CA SER A 145 -34.77 16.96 -13.30
C SER A 145 -33.85 15.87 -12.76
N VAL A 146 -33.60 14.81 -13.54
CA VAL A 146 -32.64 13.75 -13.21
C VAL A 146 -31.24 14.32 -13.07
N PHE A 147 -30.81 15.15 -14.02
CA PHE A 147 -29.48 15.77 -14.01
C PHE A 147 -29.28 16.62 -12.76
N VAL A 148 -30.25 17.49 -12.41
CA VAL A 148 -30.18 18.36 -11.23
C VAL A 148 -30.14 17.54 -9.95
N HIS A 149 -31.04 16.56 -9.79
CA HIS A 149 -31.10 15.71 -8.60
C HIS A 149 -29.81 14.91 -8.40
N GLN A 150 -29.34 14.23 -9.45
CA GLN A 150 -28.14 13.39 -9.37
C GLN A 150 -26.85 14.22 -9.26
N SER A 151 -26.83 15.46 -9.79
CA SER A 151 -25.71 16.38 -9.57
C SER A 151 -25.66 16.87 -8.13
N ALA A 152 -26.80 17.14 -7.51
CA ALA A 152 -26.86 17.50 -6.09
C ALA A 152 -26.26 16.39 -5.22
N ILE A 153 -26.59 15.12 -5.48
CA ILE A 153 -26.00 13.97 -4.78
C ILE A 153 -24.49 13.87 -5.08
N ALA A 154 -24.09 13.85 -6.35
CA ALA A 154 -22.69 13.64 -6.75
C ALA A 154 -21.74 14.72 -6.21
N HIS A 155 -22.14 16.00 -6.27
CA HIS A 155 -21.33 17.10 -5.79
C HIS A 155 -21.27 17.13 -4.26
N SER A 156 -22.41 16.91 -3.59
CA SER A 156 -22.41 16.82 -2.13
C SER A 156 -21.57 15.67 -1.61
N ALA A 157 -21.50 14.53 -2.33
CA ALA A 157 -20.62 13.43 -1.97
C ALA A 157 -19.13 13.83 -2.05
N ARG A 158 -18.76 14.66 -3.04
CA ARG A 158 -17.40 15.20 -3.18
C ARG A 158 -17.06 16.25 -2.14
N ASP A 159 -18.05 16.94 -1.59
CA ASP A 159 -17.85 17.91 -0.52
C ASP A 159 -17.44 17.24 0.81
N ILE A 160 -17.82 15.99 1.05
CA ILE A 160 -17.57 15.33 2.34
C ILE A 160 -16.08 15.12 2.65
N PRO A 161 -15.22 14.63 1.73
CA PRO A 161 -13.81 14.45 2.06
C PRO A 161 -13.07 15.68 2.60
N PRO A 162 -13.13 16.87 1.96
CA PRO A 162 -12.47 18.07 2.50
C PRO A 162 -13.13 18.58 3.80
N ILE A 163 -14.45 18.39 3.97
CA ILE A 163 -15.13 18.67 5.26
C ILE A 163 -14.52 17.81 6.37
N LEU A 164 -14.36 16.51 6.14
CA LEU A 164 -13.78 15.60 7.13
C LEU A 164 -12.32 15.94 7.44
N ASP A 165 -11.55 16.37 6.46
CA ASP A 165 -10.14 16.77 6.65
C ASP A 165 -10.01 17.95 7.61
N VAL A 166 -10.89 18.96 7.50
CA VAL A 166 -10.89 20.12 8.42
C VAL A 166 -11.48 19.76 9.78
N LEU A 167 -12.52 18.94 9.83
CA LEU A 167 -13.14 18.53 11.09
C LEU A 167 -12.25 17.59 11.92
N ALA A 168 -11.34 16.84 11.29
CA ALA A 168 -10.39 15.97 12.00
C ALA A 168 -9.45 16.73 12.97
N ALA A 169 -9.27 18.04 12.79
CA ALA A 169 -8.50 18.88 13.70
C ALA A 169 -9.27 19.31 14.96
N ARG A 170 -10.58 19.07 15.03
CA ARG A 170 -11.40 19.50 16.16
C ARG A 170 -11.30 18.54 17.35
N PRO A 171 -10.95 19.02 18.55
CA PRO A 171 -10.85 18.17 19.74
C PRO A 171 -12.20 17.57 20.18
N GLU A 172 -13.32 18.16 19.74
CA GLU A 172 -14.66 17.63 20.00
C GLU A 172 -14.96 16.35 19.21
N ILE A 173 -14.24 16.07 18.13
CA ILE A 173 -14.54 15.00 17.18
C ILE A 173 -13.53 13.87 17.29
N ASP A 174 -14.02 12.63 17.27
CA ASP A 174 -13.21 11.44 17.03
C ASP A 174 -13.28 11.06 15.55
N GLY A 175 -12.22 11.39 14.80
CA GLY A 175 -12.11 11.11 13.37
C GLY A 175 -12.09 9.62 13.00
N SER A 176 -12.00 8.71 13.96
CA SER A 176 -12.10 7.25 13.71
C SER A 176 -13.55 6.74 13.75
N ARG A 177 -14.50 7.53 14.27
CA ARG A 177 -15.90 7.14 14.45
C ARG A 177 -16.81 8.11 13.70
N ILE A 178 -16.96 7.86 12.40
CA ILE A 178 -17.76 8.70 11.50
C ILE A 178 -18.91 7.88 10.93
N GLY A 179 -20.12 8.42 11.04
CA GLY A 179 -21.30 7.93 10.35
C GLY A 179 -21.97 9.00 9.50
N VAL A 180 -22.90 8.54 8.67
CA VAL A 180 -23.76 9.41 7.86
C VAL A 180 -25.20 8.94 7.97
N ALA A 181 -26.12 9.91 8.02
CA ALA A 181 -27.54 9.64 7.98
C ALA A 181 -28.29 10.67 7.15
N GLY A 182 -29.41 10.26 6.58
CA GLY A 182 -30.23 11.18 5.78
C GLY A 182 -31.59 10.63 5.43
N PHE A 183 -32.40 11.49 4.82
CA PHE A 183 -33.75 11.18 4.35
C PHE A 183 -33.89 11.51 2.86
N SER A 184 -34.59 10.66 2.10
CA SER A 184 -34.87 10.85 0.66
C SER A 184 -33.57 11.06 -0.14
N MET A 185 -33.39 12.18 -0.84
CA MET A 185 -32.12 12.53 -1.50
C MET A 185 -30.91 12.39 -0.56
N GLY A 186 -31.03 12.80 0.71
CA GLY A 186 -29.97 12.68 1.70
C GLY A 186 -29.66 11.24 2.08
N ALA A 187 -30.66 10.35 2.05
CA ALA A 187 -30.47 8.92 2.22
C ALA A 187 -29.75 8.29 1.00
N SER A 188 -30.09 8.73 -0.21
CA SER A 188 -29.36 8.36 -1.43
C SER A 188 -27.90 8.81 -1.36
N LEU A 189 -27.64 10.04 -0.90
CA LEU A 189 -26.28 10.54 -0.65
C LEU A 189 -25.54 9.70 0.40
N ALA A 190 -26.19 9.34 1.51
CA ALA A 190 -25.61 8.46 2.52
C ALA A 190 -25.17 7.11 1.92
N MET A 191 -25.93 6.56 0.97
CA MET A 191 -25.58 5.33 0.26
C MET A 191 -24.43 5.50 -0.75
N VAL A 192 -24.32 6.66 -1.41
CA VAL A 192 -23.15 6.97 -2.25
C VAL A 192 -21.88 7.06 -1.39
N LEU A 193 -21.99 7.74 -0.25
CA LEU A 193 -20.90 7.91 0.70
C LEU A 193 -20.44 6.58 1.32
N ALA A 194 -21.35 5.63 1.49
CA ALA A 194 -21.06 4.29 2.01
C ALA A 194 -19.95 3.54 1.23
N TRP A 195 -19.76 3.84 -0.06
CA TRP A 195 -18.69 3.23 -0.86
C TRP A 195 -17.62 4.22 -1.33
N GLN A 196 -17.92 5.52 -1.38
CA GLN A 196 -16.98 6.55 -1.84
C GLN A 196 -16.05 7.07 -0.74
N GLU A 197 -16.51 7.13 0.51
CA GLU A 197 -15.75 7.71 1.61
C GLU A 197 -15.37 6.62 2.61
N PRO A 198 -14.11 6.12 2.59
CA PRO A 198 -13.70 4.99 3.40
C PRO A 198 -13.76 5.26 4.91
N ARG A 199 -13.70 6.53 5.34
CA ARG A 199 -13.79 6.90 6.77
C ARG A 199 -15.18 6.71 7.36
N ILE A 200 -16.23 6.62 6.54
CA ILE A 200 -17.59 6.35 7.02
C ILE A 200 -17.72 4.86 7.37
N THR A 201 -18.07 4.60 8.63
CA THR A 201 -18.15 3.25 9.21
C THR A 201 -19.58 2.79 9.48
N ALA A 202 -20.51 3.74 9.66
CA ALA A 202 -21.93 3.48 9.87
C ALA A 202 -22.82 4.39 9.01
N VAL A 203 -23.88 3.83 8.45
CA VAL A 203 -24.82 4.48 7.52
C VAL A 203 -26.24 4.24 7.99
N ALA A 204 -27.08 5.29 8.00
CA ALA A 204 -28.52 5.18 8.20
C ALA A 204 -29.29 5.95 7.12
N ALA A 205 -29.90 5.22 6.19
CA ALA A 205 -30.59 5.78 5.03
C ALA A 205 -32.11 5.57 5.14
N LEU A 206 -32.87 6.66 5.25
CA LEU A 206 -34.33 6.64 5.38
C LEU A 206 -35.02 7.05 4.06
N ALA A 207 -35.86 6.17 3.51
CA ALA A 207 -36.61 6.39 2.27
C ALA A 207 -35.73 6.87 1.08
N GLY A 208 -34.50 6.36 0.97
CA GLY A 208 -33.55 6.70 -0.09
C GLY A 208 -33.53 5.69 -1.22
N ALA A 209 -33.13 6.14 -2.42
CA ALA A 209 -32.84 5.24 -3.52
C ALA A 209 -31.53 4.49 -3.26
N CYS A 210 -31.51 3.19 -3.56
CA CYS A 210 -30.32 2.33 -3.49
C CYS A 210 -29.98 1.64 -4.81
N ASP A 211 -30.87 1.77 -5.80
CA ASP A 211 -30.65 1.48 -7.22
C ASP A 211 -31.13 2.73 -7.97
N PHE A 212 -30.17 3.54 -8.43
CA PHE A 212 -30.49 4.85 -9.00
C PHE A 212 -31.12 4.72 -10.38
N TRP A 213 -30.78 3.67 -11.14
CA TRP A 213 -31.44 3.44 -12.42
C TRP A 213 -32.87 2.95 -12.26
N TRP A 214 -33.16 2.16 -11.23
CA TRP A 214 -34.53 1.82 -10.89
C TRP A 214 -35.31 3.06 -10.48
N ASP A 215 -34.74 3.92 -9.63
CA ASP A 215 -35.41 5.16 -9.24
C ASP A 215 -35.70 6.09 -10.44
N VAL A 216 -34.75 6.22 -11.37
CA VAL A 216 -34.90 7.10 -12.55
C VAL A 216 -35.91 6.53 -13.56
N THR A 217 -35.84 5.23 -13.85
CA THR A 217 -36.65 4.60 -14.93
C THR A 217 -37.98 4.03 -14.45
N LYS A 218 -38.13 3.88 -13.13
CA LYS A 218 -39.20 3.14 -12.45
C LYS A 218 -39.33 1.69 -12.91
N GLU A 219 -38.23 1.09 -13.36
CA GLU A 219 -38.16 -0.32 -13.80
C GLU A 219 -37.07 -1.09 -13.03
N PRO A 220 -37.31 -2.37 -12.68
CA PRO A 220 -36.27 -3.25 -12.15
C PRO A 220 -35.12 -3.43 -13.12
N SER A 221 -33.93 -3.72 -12.58
CA SER A 221 -32.77 -4.09 -13.38
C SER A 221 -33.11 -5.22 -14.36
N GLY A 222 -32.93 -4.98 -15.66
CA GLY A 222 -33.32 -5.90 -16.72
C GLY A 222 -33.51 -5.22 -18.07
N PRO A 223 -34.05 -5.95 -19.08
CA PRO A 223 -34.21 -5.44 -20.45
C PRO A 223 -35.07 -4.18 -20.56
N ALA A 224 -36.17 -4.09 -19.81
CA ALA A 224 -37.07 -2.92 -19.81
C ALA A 224 -36.38 -1.66 -19.26
N GLN A 225 -35.63 -1.80 -18.16
CA GLN A 225 -34.80 -0.71 -17.64
C GLN A 225 -33.72 -0.33 -18.67
N ALA A 226 -33.04 -1.30 -19.28
CA ALA A 226 -32.01 -1.03 -20.29
C ALA A 226 -32.55 -0.30 -21.52
N GLU A 227 -33.79 -0.57 -21.93
CA GLU A 227 -34.47 0.16 -23.01
C GLU A 227 -34.73 1.62 -22.60
N LYS A 228 -35.34 1.85 -21.42
CA LYS A 228 -35.57 3.21 -20.89
C LYS A 228 -34.27 3.99 -20.69
N ARG A 229 -33.19 3.33 -20.26
CA ARG A 229 -31.86 3.93 -20.11
C ARG A 229 -31.32 4.51 -21.42
N ARG A 230 -31.60 3.89 -22.58
CA ARG A 230 -31.16 4.40 -23.90
C ARG A 230 -31.82 5.71 -24.28
N ALA A 231 -32.95 6.08 -23.66
CA ALA A 231 -33.59 7.36 -23.89
C ALA A 231 -32.87 8.54 -23.23
N TYR A 232 -31.90 8.28 -22.34
CA TYR A 232 -31.12 9.32 -21.65
C TYR A 232 -29.80 9.62 -22.36
N GLY A 233 -29.47 10.90 -22.48
CA GLY A 233 -28.22 11.38 -23.04
C GLY A 233 -26.98 10.89 -22.28
N ALA A 234 -25.83 10.88 -22.96
CA ALA A 234 -24.56 10.39 -22.42
C ALA A 234 -24.07 11.16 -21.18
N ARG A 235 -24.56 12.39 -20.95
CA ARG A 235 -24.22 13.17 -19.75
C ARG A 235 -24.92 12.64 -18.51
N VAL A 236 -26.22 12.42 -18.58
CA VAL A 236 -27.01 11.89 -17.45
C VAL A 236 -26.63 10.44 -17.19
N THR A 237 -26.48 9.64 -18.24
CA THR A 237 -26.07 8.24 -18.11
C THR A 237 -24.76 8.09 -17.35
N ARG A 238 -23.72 8.84 -17.74
CA ARG A 238 -22.42 8.83 -17.02
C ARG A 238 -22.52 9.30 -15.58
N LEU A 239 -23.35 10.33 -15.32
CA LEU A 239 -23.55 10.84 -13.97
C LEU A 239 -24.17 9.77 -13.07
N VAL A 240 -25.29 9.18 -13.48
CA VAL A 240 -26.00 8.15 -12.70
C VAL A 240 -25.10 6.93 -12.50
N ASP A 241 -24.49 6.40 -13.57
CA ASP A 241 -23.58 5.25 -13.50
C ASP A 241 -22.38 5.48 -12.56
N SER A 242 -21.93 6.73 -12.42
CA SER A 242 -20.77 7.06 -11.58
C SER A 242 -21.05 7.00 -10.09
N ILE A 243 -22.33 7.09 -9.68
CA ILE A 243 -22.74 7.20 -8.27
C ILE A 243 -23.68 6.08 -7.80
N ASP A 244 -24.23 5.28 -8.71
CA ASP A 244 -25.24 4.26 -8.40
C ASP A 244 -24.74 3.17 -7.41
N PRO A 245 -25.32 3.10 -6.18
CA PRO A 245 -24.95 2.11 -5.18
C PRO A 245 -25.18 0.66 -5.61
N TRP A 246 -26.13 0.39 -6.51
CA TRP A 246 -26.43 -0.97 -6.98
C TRP A 246 -25.22 -1.65 -7.64
N THR A 247 -24.34 -0.87 -8.26
CA THR A 247 -23.14 -1.39 -8.94
C THR A 247 -21.90 -1.42 -8.04
N ARG A 248 -22.07 -1.19 -6.72
CA ARG A 248 -20.99 -0.99 -5.75
C ARG A 248 -21.21 -1.75 -4.43
N LEU A 249 -22.06 -2.77 -4.43
CA LEU A 249 -22.45 -3.53 -3.22
C LEU A 249 -21.24 -4.10 -2.46
N ASP A 250 -20.26 -4.63 -3.20
CA ASP A 250 -18.99 -5.18 -2.71
C ASP A 250 -18.16 -4.14 -1.94
N ARG A 251 -18.23 -2.88 -2.36
CA ARG A 251 -17.53 -1.77 -1.72
C ARG A 251 -18.29 -1.19 -0.53
N ILE A 252 -19.59 -1.45 -0.43
CA ILE A 252 -20.40 -1.05 0.74
C ILE A 252 -20.18 -2.05 1.88
N ALA A 253 -20.15 -3.35 1.58
CA ALA A 253 -19.80 -4.38 2.55
C ALA A 253 -18.34 -4.23 3.04
N PRO A 254 -18.02 -4.50 4.33
CA PRO A 254 -18.90 -4.94 5.42
C PRO A 254 -19.27 -3.81 6.40
N ARG A 255 -19.60 -2.60 5.92
CA ARG A 255 -19.93 -1.44 6.80
C ARG A 255 -21.25 -1.63 7.54
N ALA A 256 -21.44 -0.93 8.66
CA ALA A 256 -22.73 -0.99 9.34
C ALA A 256 -23.80 -0.19 8.59
N VAL A 257 -24.68 -0.84 7.82
CA VAL A 257 -25.72 -0.19 7.01
C VAL A 257 -27.12 -0.47 7.55
N PHE A 258 -27.85 0.60 7.83
CA PHE A 258 -29.29 0.58 8.13
C PHE A 258 -30.07 1.26 7.01
N LEU A 259 -31.07 0.55 6.49
CA LEU A 259 -32.03 1.04 5.52
C LEU A 259 -33.43 1.02 6.16
N ALA A 260 -34.21 2.07 5.94
CA ALA A 260 -35.64 2.04 6.25
C ALA A 260 -36.47 2.58 5.08
N SER A 261 -37.63 1.99 4.81
CA SER A 261 -38.50 2.43 3.71
C SER A 261 -39.97 2.24 4.04
N GLY A 262 -40.82 3.14 3.53
CA GLY A 262 -42.27 3.04 3.65
C GLY A 262 -42.83 2.08 2.61
N THR A 263 -43.74 1.19 3.00
CA THR A 263 -44.35 0.23 2.07
C THR A 263 -45.34 0.88 1.09
N ARG A 264 -45.76 2.12 1.34
CA ARG A 264 -46.66 2.92 0.49
C ARG A 264 -45.94 4.12 -0.15
N ASP A 265 -44.61 4.11 -0.18
CA ASP A 265 -43.82 5.18 -0.81
C ASP A 265 -44.03 5.19 -2.34
N HIS A 266 -44.58 6.29 -2.84
CA HIS A 266 -44.86 6.47 -4.28
C HIS A 266 -43.67 7.05 -5.06
N PHE A 267 -42.65 7.56 -4.37
CA PHE A 267 -41.44 8.08 -5.01
C PHE A 267 -40.39 6.97 -5.13
N ILE A 268 -40.10 6.28 -4.03
CA ILE A 268 -39.16 5.16 -3.99
C ILE A 268 -39.94 3.85 -3.88
N ALA A 269 -40.12 3.17 -5.01
CA ALA A 269 -40.83 1.89 -5.06
C ALA A 269 -40.17 0.86 -4.12
N ILE A 270 -40.91 0.36 -3.14
CA ILE A 270 -40.42 -0.53 -2.07
C ILE A 270 -39.73 -1.80 -2.60
N GLU A 271 -40.09 -2.22 -3.81
CA GLU A 271 -39.47 -3.33 -4.53
C GLU A 271 -37.97 -3.13 -4.75
N SER A 272 -37.52 -1.89 -4.96
CA SER A 272 -36.12 -1.55 -5.19
C SER A 272 -35.28 -1.73 -3.90
N PRO A 273 -35.60 -1.11 -2.76
CA PRO A 273 -34.96 -1.41 -1.47
C PRO A 273 -35.02 -2.87 -1.07
N ARG A 274 -36.13 -3.57 -1.32
CA ARG A 274 -36.24 -5.03 -1.07
C ARG A 274 -35.24 -5.83 -1.91
N ALA A 275 -35.08 -5.50 -3.19
CA ALA A 275 -34.10 -6.16 -4.07
C ALA A 275 -32.67 -5.90 -3.59
N PHE A 276 -32.35 -4.65 -3.26
CA PHE A 276 -31.05 -4.27 -2.73
C PHE A 276 -30.76 -4.99 -1.41
N ALA A 277 -31.73 -5.04 -0.50
CA ALA A 277 -31.58 -5.73 0.78
C ALA A 277 -31.35 -7.23 0.63
N ARG A 278 -31.96 -7.90 -0.35
CA ARG A 278 -31.66 -9.31 -0.65
C ARG A 278 -30.21 -9.50 -1.13
N ALA A 279 -29.74 -8.63 -2.02
CA ALA A 279 -28.36 -8.68 -2.51
C ALA A 279 -27.35 -8.42 -1.38
N MET A 280 -27.60 -7.38 -0.56
CA MET A 280 -26.76 -7.05 0.59
C MET A 280 -26.74 -8.16 1.64
N ARG A 281 -27.88 -8.78 1.98
CA ARG A 281 -27.90 -9.91 2.94
C ARG A 281 -27.00 -11.07 2.51
N THR A 282 -26.81 -11.28 1.22
CA THR A 282 -25.88 -12.30 0.70
C THR A 282 -24.42 -11.92 1.01
N LEU A 283 -24.05 -10.65 0.81
CA LEU A 283 -22.70 -10.15 1.13
C LEU A 283 -22.43 -10.06 2.63
N TYR A 284 -23.47 -9.88 3.43
CA TYR A 284 -23.38 -9.76 4.89
C TYR A 284 -23.58 -11.10 5.61
N ALA A 285 -23.58 -12.23 4.91
CA ALA A 285 -23.79 -13.54 5.52
C ALA A 285 -22.81 -13.85 6.67
N ALA A 286 -21.58 -13.35 6.59
CA ALA A 286 -20.55 -13.50 7.64
C ALA A 286 -20.66 -12.47 8.79
N CYS A 287 -21.44 -11.41 8.62
CA CYS A 287 -21.66 -10.35 9.61
C CYS A 287 -23.10 -9.81 9.55
N PRO A 288 -24.12 -10.68 9.71
CA PRO A 288 -25.52 -10.33 9.46
C PRO A 288 -26.00 -9.19 10.36
N GLU A 289 -25.38 -9.00 11.52
CA GLU A 289 -25.70 -7.94 12.46
C GLU A 289 -25.35 -6.54 11.97
N ARG A 290 -24.50 -6.42 10.93
CA ARG A 290 -24.04 -5.16 10.31
C ARG A 290 -24.91 -4.69 9.16
N PHE A 291 -25.95 -5.43 8.78
CA PHE A 291 -26.93 -4.97 7.81
C PHE A 291 -28.35 -5.12 8.35
N CYS A 292 -29.13 -4.04 8.29
CA CYS A 292 -30.52 -4.06 8.70
C CYS A 292 -31.39 -3.30 7.70
N PHE A 293 -32.49 -3.91 7.29
CA PHE A 293 -33.51 -3.29 6.45
C PHE A 293 -34.86 -3.36 7.18
N LEU A 294 -35.43 -2.20 7.45
CA LEU A 294 -36.72 -2.00 8.12
C LEU A 294 -37.76 -1.52 7.11
N GLU A 295 -38.95 -2.09 7.19
CA GLU A 295 -40.12 -1.63 6.46
C GLU A 295 -41.16 -1.12 7.45
N GLU A 296 -41.80 0.01 7.15
CA GLU A 296 -42.90 0.59 7.94
C GLU A 296 -44.11 0.83 7.04
N ASP A 297 -45.32 0.76 7.61
CA ASP A 297 -46.55 1.08 6.88
C ASP A 297 -46.74 2.60 6.71
N ALA A 298 -45.86 3.19 5.91
CA ALA A 298 -45.69 4.61 5.73
C ALA A 298 -45.60 4.97 4.24
N GLY A 299 -45.88 6.24 3.93
CA GLY A 299 -45.63 6.82 2.61
C GLY A 299 -44.16 7.23 2.42
N HIS A 300 -43.91 8.31 1.67
CA HIS A 300 -42.58 8.91 1.55
C HIS A 300 -42.27 9.83 2.73
N GLU A 301 -41.95 9.23 3.87
CA GLU A 301 -41.71 9.95 5.11
C GLU A 301 -40.64 9.27 5.97
N ALA A 302 -39.91 10.04 6.77
CA ALA A 302 -39.03 9.52 7.81
C ALA A 302 -39.82 9.46 9.12
N THR A 303 -40.53 8.36 9.38
CA THR A 303 -41.35 8.22 10.61
C THR A 303 -40.50 8.28 11.87
N ASP A 304 -41.12 8.59 13.01
CA ASP A 304 -40.45 8.62 14.31
C ASP A 304 -39.81 7.26 14.64
N ALA A 305 -40.47 6.15 14.27
CA ALA A 305 -39.95 4.79 14.43
C ALA A 305 -38.69 4.55 13.57
N MET A 306 -38.69 4.98 12.30
CA MET A 306 -37.51 4.90 11.44
C MET A 306 -36.35 5.72 12.00
N ARG A 307 -36.60 6.96 12.44
CA ARG A 307 -35.57 7.84 13.01
C ARG A 307 -35.03 7.29 14.33
N ALA A 308 -35.89 6.81 15.23
CA ALA A 308 -35.47 6.17 16.47
C ALA A 308 -34.58 4.93 16.20
N ARG A 309 -34.92 4.12 15.19
CA ARG A 309 -34.13 2.94 14.81
C ARG A 309 -32.80 3.32 14.16
N ALA A 310 -32.77 4.37 13.34
CA ALA A 310 -31.54 4.93 12.80
C ALA A 310 -30.63 5.46 13.91
N ASN A 311 -31.16 6.19 14.90
CA ASN A 311 -30.40 6.68 16.05
C ASN A 311 -29.83 5.52 16.87
N ALA A 312 -30.63 4.48 17.13
CA ALA A 312 -30.16 3.28 17.82
C ALA A 312 -29.08 2.53 17.02
N TRP A 313 -29.19 2.50 15.69
CA TRP A 313 -28.17 1.91 14.81
C TRP A 313 -26.85 2.66 14.89
N LEU A 314 -26.89 3.98 14.71
CA LEU A 314 -25.71 4.83 14.84
C LEU A 314 -25.10 4.71 16.23
N ALA A 315 -25.91 4.74 17.30
CA ALA A 315 -25.44 4.56 18.67
C ALA A 315 -24.75 3.21 18.87
N ARG A 316 -25.34 2.12 18.37
CA ARG A 316 -24.75 0.78 18.43
C ARG A 316 -23.36 0.72 17.80
N TRP A 317 -23.15 1.39 16.69
CA TRP A 317 -21.90 1.26 15.92
C TRP A 317 -20.87 2.34 16.22
N LEU A 318 -21.28 3.48 16.75
CA LEU A 318 -20.42 4.64 16.98
C LEU A 318 -20.27 5.02 18.46
N LEU A 319 -21.31 4.84 19.30
CA LEU A 319 -21.25 5.14 20.74
C LEU A 319 -20.88 3.91 21.58
N ALA A 320 -21.40 2.73 21.22
CA ALA A 320 -21.05 1.48 21.88
C ALA A 320 -19.63 0.98 21.54
N ALA A 321 -18.82 1.79 20.84
CA ALA A 321 -17.40 1.58 20.59
C ALA A 321 -16.50 1.74 21.84
N GLY A 322 -17.07 1.52 23.03
CA GLY A 322 -16.36 1.04 24.23
C GLY A 322 -16.21 -0.49 24.25
N ALA A 323 -16.71 -1.21 23.24
CA ALA A 323 -16.29 -2.56 22.92
C ALA A 323 -15.61 -2.53 21.54
N PRO A 324 -14.28 -2.76 21.48
CA PRO A 324 -13.68 -3.23 20.25
C PRO A 324 -14.51 -4.42 19.75
N SER A 325 -14.73 -4.53 18.43
CA SER A 325 -14.66 -5.86 17.82
C SER A 325 -13.45 -6.53 18.48
N GLY A 326 -13.59 -7.75 19.01
CA GLY A 326 -12.57 -8.44 19.82
C GLY A 326 -11.17 -8.64 19.20
N ALA A 327 -10.78 -7.88 18.17
CA ALA A 327 -9.41 -7.60 17.80
C ALA A 327 -8.75 -6.67 18.82
N ALA A 328 -7.77 -7.19 19.55
CA ALA A 328 -6.89 -6.36 20.37
C ALA A 328 -6.21 -5.28 19.48
N PRO A 329 -5.95 -4.08 20.02
CA PRO A 329 -5.30 -3.00 19.27
C PRO A 329 -3.98 -3.47 18.66
N LEU A 330 -3.63 -2.96 17.48
CA LEU A 330 -2.32 -3.22 16.91
C LEU A 330 -1.24 -2.64 17.82
N ARG A 331 -0.29 -3.48 18.21
CA ARG A 331 0.87 -3.10 19.01
C ARG A 331 2.13 -3.42 18.25
N ALA A 332 3.18 -2.64 18.49
CA ALA A 332 4.49 -2.94 17.97
C ALA A 332 5.59 -2.49 18.92
N GLY A 333 6.75 -3.10 18.76
CA GLY A 333 7.98 -2.76 19.44
C GLY A 333 9.13 -3.00 18.47
N ALA A 334 10.19 -2.22 18.60
CA ALA A 334 11.32 -2.29 17.71
C ALA A 334 12.63 -2.09 18.48
N TYR A 335 13.68 -2.77 18.03
CA TYR A 335 14.97 -2.74 18.70
C TYR A 335 16.12 -2.96 17.71
N ALA A 336 17.24 -2.28 17.92
CA ALA A 336 18.48 -2.49 17.17
C ALA A 336 19.56 -3.02 18.12
N ARG A 337 19.93 -4.29 17.96
CA ARG A 337 20.97 -4.94 18.76
C ARG A 337 22.30 -4.83 18.03
N ASP A 338 23.34 -4.36 18.72
CA ASP A 338 24.73 -4.43 18.21
C ASP A 338 25.18 -5.90 18.14
N ILE A 339 25.64 -6.31 16.97
CA ILE A 339 26.17 -7.65 16.66
C ILE A 339 27.60 -7.59 16.13
N THR A 340 28.30 -6.47 16.32
CA THR A 340 29.71 -6.32 15.92
C THR A 340 30.57 -7.35 16.66
N PRO A 341 31.51 -8.04 16.00
CA PRO A 341 32.37 -9.02 16.65
C PRO A 341 33.22 -8.34 17.75
N ALA A 342 33.30 -8.99 18.91
CA ALA A 342 34.14 -8.54 20.02
C ALA A 342 35.56 -9.13 19.98
N GLU A 343 35.77 -10.18 19.18
CA GLU A 343 37.02 -10.92 19.05
C GLU A 343 37.50 -10.83 17.59
N PHE A 344 38.80 -10.63 17.42
CA PHE A 344 39.48 -10.51 16.13
C PHE A 344 40.75 -11.38 16.12
N PRO A 345 41.24 -11.85 14.96
CA PRO A 345 40.69 -11.60 13.62
C PRO A 345 39.41 -12.39 13.35
N VAL A 346 38.60 -11.90 12.41
CA VAL A 346 37.40 -12.59 11.90
C VAL A 346 37.53 -12.88 10.42
N LEU A 347 36.94 -13.98 9.96
CA LEU A 347 36.80 -14.27 8.53
C LEU A 347 35.68 -13.41 7.94
N VAL A 348 35.89 -12.92 6.72
CA VAL A 348 34.92 -12.10 5.97
C VAL A 348 34.55 -12.83 4.68
N CYS A 349 33.24 -12.95 4.42
CA CYS A 349 32.72 -13.58 3.21
C CYS A 349 32.16 -12.53 2.23
N GLY A 350 32.13 -12.88 0.94
CA GLY A 350 31.67 -11.99 -0.14
C GLY A 350 32.61 -11.94 -1.35
N GLY A 351 33.84 -12.43 -1.19
CA GLY A 351 34.79 -12.65 -2.28
C GLY A 351 34.86 -14.13 -2.71
N PHE A 352 35.55 -14.39 -3.82
CA PHE A 352 35.86 -15.78 -4.24
C PHE A 352 36.83 -16.48 -3.30
N LEU A 353 37.73 -15.72 -2.67
CA LEU A 353 38.78 -16.22 -1.80
C LEU A 353 38.56 -15.67 -0.39
N GLU A 354 39.05 -16.42 0.60
CA GLU A 354 38.95 -16.06 2.00
C GLU A 354 39.73 -14.77 2.31
N ALA A 355 39.09 -13.88 3.04
CA ALA A 355 39.69 -12.68 3.59
C ALA A 355 39.47 -12.66 5.11
N SER A 356 40.34 -11.94 5.81
CA SER A 356 40.22 -11.72 7.26
C SER A 356 40.35 -10.24 7.60
N ALA A 357 39.74 -9.85 8.71
CA ALA A 357 39.85 -8.50 9.26
C ALA A 357 40.26 -8.55 10.73
N ASP A 358 41.06 -7.57 11.15
CA ASP A 358 41.58 -7.41 12.51
C ASP A 358 40.86 -6.32 13.32
N LYS A 359 39.94 -5.59 12.69
CA LYS A 359 39.14 -4.54 13.31
C LYS A 359 37.78 -4.35 12.64
N ALA A 360 36.85 -3.71 13.36
CA ALA A 360 35.60 -3.20 12.82
C ALA A 360 35.80 -1.79 12.23
N ASN A 361 35.22 -1.53 11.05
CA ASN A 361 35.13 -0.19 10.48
C ASN A 361 33.78 0.47 10.76
N ASP A 362 32.68 -0.29 10.72
CA ASP A 362 31.35 0.17 11.13
C ASP A 362 30.72 -0.80 12.14
N ARG A 363 29.70 -0.32 12.86
CA ARG A 363 28.86 -1.18 13.71
C ARG A 363 27.93 -2.03 12.86
N LEU A 364 27.72 -3.27 13.28
CA LEU A 364 26.76 -4.20 12.70
C LEU A 364 25.56 -4.35 13.64
N HIS A 365 24.35 -4.48 13.10
CA HIS A 365 23.14 -4.65 13.91
C HIS A 365 22.24 -5.79 13.43
N ALA A 366 21.53 -6.39 14.38
CA ALA A 366 20.27 -7.10 14.15
C ALA A 366 19.11 -6.19 14.57
N ARG A 367 18.33 -5.71 13.60
CA ARG A 367 17.23 -4.76 13.80
C ARG A 367 15.90 -5.48 13.69
N SER A 368 15.14 -5.54 14.78
CA SER A 368 13.89 -6.30 14.87
C SER A 368 12.69 -5.37 15.00
N LEU A 369 11.60 -5.72 14.33
CA LEU A 369 10.26 -5.16 14.47
C LEU A 369 9.30 -6.30 14.83
N VAL A 370 8.63 -6.18 15.97
CA VAL A 370 7.59 -7.12 16.41
C VAL A 370 6.25 -6.41 16.30
N LEU A 371 5.26 -7.09 15.69
CA LEU A 371 3.89 -6.62 15.55
C LEU A 371 2.94 -7.61 16.22
N GLU A 372 1.94 -7.11 16.92
CA GLU A 372 0.94 -7.89 17.64
C GLU A 372 -0.47 -7.36 17.36
N ARG A 373 -1.39 -8.26 17.00
CA ARG A 373 -2.82 -8.00 16.94
C ARG A 373 -3.60 -9.23 17.39
N GLY A 374 -4.40 -9.08 18.44
CA GLY A 374 -5.10 -10.20 19.06
C GLY A 374 -4.11 -11.27 19.54
N SER A 375 -4.33 -12.52 19.13
CA SER A 375 -3.40 -13.64 19.39
C SER A 375 -2.28 -13.76 18.35
N THR A 376 -2.28 -12.95 17.29
CA THR A 376 -1.24 -12.98 16.27
C THR A 376 -0.10 -12.07 16.66
N ARG A 377 1.09 -12.64 16.80
CA ARG A 377 2.34 -11.92 16.98
C ARG A 377 3.34 -12.40 15.94
N ILE A 378 4.02 -11.47 15.29
CA ILE A 378 5.03 -11.74 14.26
C ILE A 378 6.31 -10.96 14.55
N ALA A 379 7.44 -11.40 13.99
CA ALA A 379 8.70 -10.66 14.02
C ALA A 379 9.30 -10.54 12.61
N VAL A 380 9.89 -9.38 12.31
CA VAL A 380 10.75 -9.16 11.14
C VAL A 380 12.09 -8.66 11.66
N THR A 381 13.18 -9.34 11.31
CA THR A 381 14.53 -8.99 11.73
C THR A 381 15.47 -8.90 10.54
N ILE A 382 16.15 -7.76 10.42
CA ILE A 382 17.17 -7.52 9.39
C ILE A 382 18.55 -7.52 10.05
N VAL A 383 19.46 -8.35 9.52
CA VAL A 383 20.78 -8.63 10.11
C VAL A 383 21.87 -8.13 9.18
N ASP A 384 22.77 -7.29 9.70
CA ASP A 384 23.95 -6.79 8.97
C ASP A 384 24.99 -7.92 8.79
N THR A 385 24.76 -8.78 7.81
CA THR A 385 25.64 -9.88 7.39
C THR A 385 25.51 -10.14 5.90
N CYS A 386 26.43 -10.90 5.31
CA CYS A 386 26.37 -11.26 3.88
C CYS A 386 25.23 -12.26 3.64
N VAL A 387 25.29 -13.43 4.28
CA VAL A 387 24.36 -14.53 4.08
C VAL A 387 24.29 -15.37 5.36
N MET A 388 23.19 -16.08 5.58
CA MET A 388 23.01 -16.96 6.74
C MET A 388 22.38 -18.28 6.30
N PRO A 389 22.88 -19.44 6.78
CA PRO A 389 22.24 -20.70 6.48
C PRO A 389 20.93 -20.80 7.27
N ARG A 390 19.95 -21.51 6.70
CA ARG A 390 18.64 -21.76 7.31
C ARG A 390 18.78 -22.31 8.73
N GLU A 391 19.72 -23.23 8.94
CA GLU A 391 19.93 -23.91 10.24
C GLU A 391 20.30 -22.91 11.35
N LEU A 392 21.12 -21.89 11.05
CA LEU A 392 21.48 -20.83 12.00
C LEU A 392 20.26 -19.96 12.33
N ILE A 393 19.44 -19.65 11.32
CA ILE A 393 18.22 -18.87 11.49
C ILE A 393 17.19 -19.65 12.31
N ASP A 394 17.04 -20.95 12.07
CA ASP A 394 16.13 -21.81 12.83
C ASP A 394 16.51 -21.90 14.31
N GLU A 395 17.82 -21.95 14.61
CA GLU A 395 18.32 -21.84 15.99
C GLU A 395 17.94 -20.49 16.62
N ALA A 396 18.12 -19.38 15.89
CA ALA A 396 17.73 -18.04 16.36
C ALA A 396 16.22 -17.94 16.64
N LYS A 397 15.39 -18.50 15.75
CA LYS A 397 13.93 -18.55 15.91
C LYS A 397 13.52 -19.40 17.11
N ALA A 398 14.19 -20.54 17.35
CA ALA A 398 13.92 -21.39 18.50
C ALA A 398 14.24 -20.68 19.82
N LEU A 399 15.38 -20.00 19.91
CA LEU A 399 15.77 -19.19 21.07
C LEU A 399 14.78 -18.04 21.31
N ALA A 400 14.40 -17.31 20.25
CA ALA A 400 13.42 -16.23 20.33
C ALA A 400 12.03 -16.75 20.73
N HIS A 401 11.63 -17.92 20.24
CA HIS A 401 10.37 -18.55 20.62
C HIS A 401 10.33 -18.87 22.12
N ALA A 402 11.39 -19.46 22.65
CA ALA A 402 11.51 -19.77 24.08
C ALA A 402 11.41 -18.51 24.96
N ALA A 403 11.96 -17.38 24.49
CA ALA A 403 11.93 -16.11 25.23
C ALA A 403 10.61 -15.33 25.09
N THR A 404 9.92 -15.42 23.95
CA THR A 404 8.82 -14.49 23.60
C THR A 404 7.46 -15.15 23.36
N GLY A 405 7.44 -16.47 23.16
CA GLY A 405 6.25 -17.22 22.74
C GLY A 405 5.84 -17.03 21.27
N ILE A 406 6.54 -16.18 20.48
CA ILE A 406 6.25 -16.02 19.05
C ILE A 406 6.58 -17.35 18.34
N PRO A 407 5.66 -17.95 17.55
CA PRO A 407 5.97 -19.17 16.82
C PRO A 407 7.12 -18.97 15.82
N PRO A 408 8.04 -19.93 15.63
CA PRO A 408 9.12 -19.82 14.63
C PRO A 408 8.63 -19.50 13.21
N ALA A 409 7.52 -20.12 12.78
CA ALA A 409 6.89 -19.86 11.48
C ALA A 409 6.28 -18.44 11.35
N ARG A 410 6.25 -17.66 12.45
CA ARG A 410 5.82 -16.27 12.52
C ARG A 410 6.99 -15.28 12.72
N MET A 411 8.21 -15.72 12.43
CA MET A 411 9.40 -14.88 12.41
C MET A 411 10.03 -14.90 11.02
N LEU A 412 10.33 -13.72 10.49
CA LEU A 412 11.10 -13.51 9.27
C LEU A 412 12.46 -12.93 9.65
N ILE A 413 13.55 -13.60 9.29
CA ILE A 413 14.91 -13.11 9.52
C ILE A 413 15.64 -13.04 8.18
N ALA A 414 16.17 -11.87 7.82
CA ALA A 414 16.85 -11.65 6.54
C ALA A 414 18.22 -10.97 6.70
N ALA A 415 19.14 -11.25 5.78
CA ALA A 415 20.44 -10.58 5.71
C ALA A 415 20.35 -9.28 4.87
N THR A 416 21.20 -8.30 5.18
CA THR A 416 21.36 -7.11 4.31
C THR A 416 22.21 -7.38 3.08
N HIS A 417 22.96 -8.48 3.06
CA HIS A 417 23.92 -8.78 2.01
C HIS A 417 25.13 -7.85 1.96
N THR A 418 25.59 -7.35 3.11
CA THR A 418 26.92 -6.71 3.16
C THR A 418 28.02 -7.75 2.91
N HIS A 419 28.84 -7.53 1.87
CA HIS A 419 30.03 -8.35 1.56
C HIS A 419 31.22 -8.07 2.48
N SER A 420 30.99 -7.29 3.53
CA SER A 420 32.04 -6.84 4.44
C SER A 420 31.84 -7.36 5.87
N ALA A 421 30.76 -8.06 6.20
CA ALA A 421 30.56 -8.56 7.56
C ALA A 421 31.31 -9.88 7.86
N PRO A 422 31.50 -10.25 9.14
CA PRO A 422 32.01 -11.57 9.50
C PRO A 422 31.18 -12.70 8.90
N SER A 423 31.87 -13.76 8.51
CA SER A 423 31.32 -14.89 7.76
C SER A 423 30.38 -15.75 8.62
N ALA A 424 29.07 -15.56 8.51
CA ALA A 424 28.06 -16.39 9.18
C ALA A 424 27.81 -17.73 8.45
N MET A 425 28.22 -17.83 7.19
CA MET A 425 28.05 -19.01 6.33
C MET A 425 29.31 -19.22 5.48
N ALA A 426 29.74 -20.47 5.30
CA ALA A 426 30.79 -20.78 4.33
C ALA A 426 30.27 -20.54 2.90
N CYS A 427 31.00 -19.74 2.12
CA CYS A 427 30.63 -19.34 0.77
C CYS A 427 31.86 -19.35 -0.14
N LEU A 428 31.78 -20.06 -1.27
CA LEU A 428 32.88 -20.20 -2.24
C LEU A 428 34.19 -20.62 -1.56
N GLY A 429 35.26 -19.82 -1.70
CA GLY A 429 36.57 -20.05 -1.10
C GLY A 429 36.65 -19.72 0.40
N SER A 430 35.68 -19.00 0.95
CA SER A 430 35.65 -18.56 2.35
C SER A 430 34.92 -19.56 3.24
N ASP A 431 35.51 -19.86 4.39
CA ASP A 431 34.85 -20.67 5.41
C ASP A 431 33.98 -19.80 6.34
N ARG A 432 33.20 -20.46 7.19
CA ARG A 432 32.41 -19.83 8.25
C ARG A 432 33.33 -19.38 9.38
N ASP A 433 33.12 -18.17 9.90
CA ASP A 433 33.74 -17.72 11.14
C ASP A 433 33.03 -18.39 12.33
N GLU A 434 33.59 -19.50 12.81
CA GLU A 434 32.93 -20.34 13.81
C GLU A 434 32.65 -19.63 15.16
N PRO A 435 33.57 -18.82 15.72
CA PRO A 435 33.31 -18.08 16.96
C PRO A 435 32.17 -17.07 16.80
N TYR A 436 32.12 -16.34 15.69
CA TYR A 436 31.06 -15.36 15.43
C TYR A 436 29.71 -16.05 15.14
N ALA A 437 29.70 -17.02 14.23
CA ALA A 437 28.50 -17.72 13.81
C ALA A 437 27.79 -18.44 14.97
N ARG A 438 28.53 -18.99 15.93
CA ARG A 438 27.94 -19.60 17.15
C ARG A 438 27.22 -18.61 18.06
N LYS A 439 27.67 -17.35 18.10
CA LYS A 439 27.08 -16.32 18.98
C LYS A 439 25.89 -15.62 18.31
N LEU A 440 25.85 -15.60 16.97
CA LEU A 440 24.89 -14.84 16.20
C LEU A 440 23.40 -15.23 16.47
N PRO A 441 23.00 -16.52 16.57
CA PRO A 441 21.63 -16.90 16.89
C PRO A 441 21.08 -16.25 18.17
N ALA A 442 21.86 -16.27 19.25
CA ALA A 442 21.47 -15.69 20.52
C ALA A 442 21.36 -14.15 20.45
N LEU A 443 22.22 -13.50 19.66
CA LEU A 443 22.15 -12.04 19.45
C LEU A 443 20.91 -11.63 18.65
N ILE A 444 20.56 -12.40 17.62
CA ILE A 444 19.32 -12.20 16.85
C ILE A 444 18.10 -12.40 17.74
N ALA A 445 18.06 -13.50 18.50
CA ALA A 445 16.97 -13.79 19.42
C ALA A 445 16.79 -12.70 20.49
N ALA A 446 17.89 -12.18 21.06
CA ALA A 446 17.86 -11.09 22.02
C ALA A 446 17.32 -9.78 21.41
N SER A 447 17.55 -9.53 20.12
CA SER A 447 16.95 -8.39 19.41
C SER A 447 15.42 -8.51 19.32
N ILE A 448 14.93 -9.70 18.95
CA ILE A 448 13.50 -10.00 18.88
C ILE A 448 12.85 -9.91 20.27
N GLU A 449 13.51 -10.46 21.30
CA GLU A 449 13.04 -10.40 22.69
C GLU A 449 12.89 -8.95 23.17
N ALA A 450 13.90 -8.11 22.92
CA ALA A 450 13.84 -6.70 23.29
C ALA A 450 12.69 -5.98 22.58
N ALA A 451 12.51 -6.20 21.28
CA ALA A 451 11.39 -5.64 20.54
C ALA A 451 10.02 -6.15 21.04
N ALA A 452 9.92 -7.43 21.43
CA ALA A 452 8.68 -8.02 21.95
C ALA A 452 8.32 -7.58 23.38
N ARG A 453 9.31 -7.15 24.17
CA ARG A 453 9.10 -6.67 25.54
C ARG A 453 8.46 -5.27 25.56
N ASP A 454 8.83 -4.41 24.61
CA ASP A 454 8.46 -2.99 24.59
C ASP A 454 7.30 -2.70 23.62
N LEU A 455 6.31 -3.59 23.56
CA LEU A 455 5.13 -3.45 22.69
C LEU A 455 4.23 -2.30 23.15
N VAL A 456 4.07 -1.29 22.30
CA VAL A 456 3.15 -0.16 22.50
C VAL A 456 2.06 -0.14 21.44
N PRO A 457 0.88 0.43 21.69
CA PRO A 457 -0.12 0.65 20.65
C PRO A 457 0.42 1.51 19.51
N VAL A 458 0.13 1.13 18.27
CA VAL A 458 0.68 1.78 17.06
C VAL A 458 -0.34 1.91 15.95
N ARG A 459 0.04 2.73 14.96
CA ARG A 459 -0.52 2.78 13.62
C ARG A 459 0.58 2.46 12.61
N VAL A 460 0.23 1.81 11.51
CA VAL A 460 1.18 1.41 10.47
C VAL A 460 0.75 1.94 9.12
N GLY A 461 1.69 2.17 8.23
CA GLY A 461 1.41 2.58 6.87
C GLY A 461 2.57 2.25 5.95
N TRP A 462 2.30 2.20 4.66
CA TRP A 462 3.29 1.82 3.66
C TRP A 462 3.14 2.62 2.38
N THR A 463 4.23 2.73 1.64
CA THR A 463 4.27 3.33 0.30
C THR A 463 5.41 2.73 -0.51
N ALA A 464 5.43 2.99 -1.82
CA ALA A 464 6.54 2.66 -2.69
C ALA A 464 6.74 3.77 -3.73
N VAL A 465 7.99 4.09 -4.00
CA VAL A 465 8.43 5.05 -5.02
C VAL A 465 9.55 4.42 -5.84
N ASP A 466 9.77 4.89 -7.07
CA ASP A 466 10.89 4.40 -7.88
C ASP A 466 12.16 5.22 -7.62
N ALA A 467 13.29 4.53 -7.49
CA ALA A 467 14.64 5.11 -7.46
C ALA A 467 15.50 4.48 -8.57
N PRO A 468 15.20 4.75 -9.86
CA PRO A 468 15.82 4.05 -10.99
C PRO A 468 17.30 4.41 -11.21
N GLU A 469 17.75 5.58 -10.75
CA GLU A 469 19.14 6.01 -10.91
C GLU A 469 20.10 5.26 -9.97
N HIS A 470 19.57 4.61 -8.94
CA HIS A 470 20.33 4.00 -7.85
C HIS A 470 20.48 2.47 -7.99
N THR A 471 19.90 1.86 -9.03
CA THR A 471 20.03 0.42 -9.29
C THR A 471 19.89 0.09 -10.77
N HIS A 472 20.73 -0.83 -11.24
CA HIS A 472 20.93 -1.17 -12.66
C HIS A 472 21.24 -2.65 -12.80
N CYS A 473 20.91 -3.25 -13.94
CA CYS A 473 21.28 -4.64 -14.21
C CYS A 473 22.81 -4.76 -14.34
N ARG A 474 23.44 -5.54 -13.46
CA ARG A 474 24.89 -5.81 -13.48
C ARG A 474 25.26 -7.01 -14.33
N ARG A 475 24.30 -7.81 -14.80
CA ARG A 475 24.52 -9.00 -15.64
C ARG A 475 24.26 -8.66 -17.10
N TRP A 476 25.27 -8.84 -17.95
CA TRP A 476 25.21 -8.41 -19.36
C TRP A 476 25.53 -9.55 -20.31
N ILE A 477 24.86 -9.55 -21.46
CA ILE A 477 24.98 -10.56 -22.51
C ILE A 477 26.21 -10.24 -23.36
N LEU A 478 27.10 -11.21 -23.50
CA LEU A 478 28.26 -11.17 -24.39
C LEU A 478 27.82 -11.33 -25.84
N ARG A 479 28.56 -10.70 -26.74
CA ARG A 479 28.50 -11.02 -28.16
C ARG A 479 28.86 -12.49 -28.39
N PRO A 480 28.23 -13.16 -29.39
CA PRO A 480 28.53 -14.56 -29.69
C PRO A 480 30.01 -14.85 -29.99
N ASP A 481 30.73 -13.89 -30.58
CA ASP A 481 32.16 -13.98 -30.91
C ASP A 481 33.10 -13.60 -29.75
N ARG A 482 32.54 -13.41 -28.54
CA ARG A 482 33.26 -13.04 -27.31
C ARG A 482 32.94 -13.96 -26.13
N MET A 483 32.32 -15.12 -26.40
CA MET A 483 32.06 -16.13 -25.37
C MET A 483 33.35 -16.52 -24.63
N ARG A 484 33.23 -16.73 -23.32
CA ARG A 484 34.37 -17.02 -22.44
C ARG A 484 34.29 -18.44 -21.87
N ALA A 485 35.42 -18.94 -21.41
CA ALA A 485 35.48 -20.19 -20.66
C ALA A 485 34.84 -20.02 -19.27
N ASP A 486 34.10 -21.04 -18.82
CA ASP A 486 33.65 -21.18 -17.45
C ASP A 486 34.79 -21.71 -16.55
N PRO A 487 34.61 -21.74 -15.21
CA PRO A 487 35.60 -22.29 -14.27
C PRO A 487 35.99 -23.75 -14.51
N PHE A 488 35.26 -24.42 -15.40
CA PHE A 488 35.40 -25.83 -15.73
C PHE A 488 36.18 -26.05 -17.02
N GLY A 489 36.55 -24.98 -17.73
CA GLY A 489 37.31 -25.00 -18.98
C GLY A 489 36.46 -25.05 -20.26
N ALA A 490 35.13 -25.06 -20.15
CA ALA A 490 34.24 -25.09 -21.31
C ALA A 490 33.82 -23.67 -21.73
N VAL A 491 33.77 -23.40 -23.05
CA VAL A 491 33.37 -22.08 -23.57
C VAL A 491 31.85 -21.96 -23.56
N THR A 492 31.29 -21.67 -22.39
CA THR A 492 29.83 -21.65 -22.12
C THR A 492 29.32 -20.30 -21.64
N VAL A 493 30.22 -19.37 -21.30
CA VAL A 493 29.85 -18.08 -20.72
C VAL A 493 29.38 -17.13 -21.81
N ARG A 494 28.08 -16.85 -21.82
CA ARG A 494 27.40 -15.90 -22.72
C ARG A 494 26.84 -14.68 -21.99
N ALA A 495 26.86 -14.67 -20.66
CA ALA A 495 26.60 -13.48 -19.87
C ALA A 495 27.53 -13.42 -18.66
N THR A 496 27.94 -12.22 -18.27
CA THR A 496 28.80 -12.01 -17.10
C THR A 496 28.27 -10.88 -16.25
N MET A 497 28.61 -10.92 -14.97
CA MET A 497 28.42 -9.77 -14.10
C MET A 497 29.53 -8.75 -14.35
N HIS A 498 29.24 -7.48 -14.09
CA HIS A 498 30.20 -6.38 -14.14
C HIS A 498 30.97 -6.35 -15.49
N PRO A 499 30.30 -6.07 -16.62
CA PRO A 499 30.90 -6.07 -17.96
C PRO A 499 32.04 -5.05 -18.14
N GLY A 500 32.15 -4.08 -17.24
CA GLY A 500 32.91 -2.86 -17.46
C GLY A 500 32.08 -1.83 -18.23
N TYR A 501 32.38 -0.55 -18.01
CA TYR A 501 31.62 0.55 -18.58
C TYR A 501 31.78 0.61 -20.10
N GLN A 502 30.65 0.67 -20.81
CA GLN A 502 30.58 0.83 -22.27
C GLN A 502 31.43 -0.19 -23.04
N ASN A 503 31.51 -1.43 -22.52
CA ASN A 503 32.36 -2.46 -23.08
C ASN A 503 31.79 -3.03 -24.39
N PRO A 504 32.50 -2.94 -25.53
CA PRO A 504 32.01 -3.36 -26.85
C PRO A 504 31.86 -4.89 -27.02
N ASP A 505 32.34 -5.69 -26.06
CA ASP A 505 32.13 -7.14 -26.06
C ASP A 505 30.69 -7.54 -25.68
N PHE A 506 29.89 -6.61 -25.16
CA PHE A 506 28.54 -6.87 -24.67
C PHE A 506 27.47 -6.22 -25.55
N VAL A 507 26.30 -6.86 -25.63
CA VAL A 507 25.16 -6.40 -26.44
C VAL A 507 24.06 -5.71 -25.61
N GLY A 508 24.05 -5.91 -24.30
CA GLY A 508 23.08 -5.29 -23.41
C GLY A 508 22.87 -6.05 -22.09
N PRO A 509 22.07 -5.48 -21.17
CA PRO A 509 21.70 -6.13 -19.91
C PRO A 509 20.87 -7.40 -20.16
N ALA A 510 21.02 -8.38 -19.27
CA ALA A 510 20.38 -9.69 -19.37
C ALA A 510 18.95 -9.73 -18.77
N GLY A 511 18.52 -8.66 -18.09
CA GLY A 511 17.23 -8.59 -17.41
C GLY A 511 16.79 -7.15 -17.10
N PRO A 512 15.51 -6.96 -16.75
CA PRO A 512 14.99 -5.68 -16.29
C PRO A 512 15.46 -5.33 -14.88
N VAL A 513 15.24 -4.07 -14.51
CA VAL A 513 15.55 -3.51 -13.20
C VAL A 513 14.27 -3.43 -12.37
N ASP A 514 14.35 -3.73 -11.08
CA ASP A 514 13.30 -3.45 -10.09
C ASP A 514 13.66 -2.17 -9.30
N PRO A 515 13.18 -0.98 -9.72
CA PRO A 515 13.58 0.29 -9.13
C PRO A 515 12.79 0.65 -7.85
N ALA A 516 11.83 -0.19 -7.44
CA ALA A 516 10.90 0.16 -6.38
C ALA A 516 11.58 0.18 -5.01
N LEU A 517 11.63 1.36 -4.39
CA LEU A 517 11.95 1.58 -2.99
C LEU A 517 10.66 1.57 -2.16
N SER A 518 10.44 0.46 -1.45
CA SER A 518 9.26 0.31 -0.58
C SER A 518 9.59 0.74 0.85
N VAL A 519 8.65 1.42 1.49
CA VAL A 519 8.79 1.92 2.87
C VAL A 519 7.57 1.49 3.67
N LEU A 520 7.79 0.71 4.74
CA LEU A 520 6.82 0.42 5.80
C LEU A 520 7.19 1.24 7.02
N ALA A 521 6.26 2.03 7.54
CA ALA A 521 6.44 2.85 8.72
C ALA A 521 5.48 2.45 9.84
N VAL A 522 6.00 2.49 11.06
CA VAL A 522 5.27 2.22 12.29
C VAL A 522 5.41 3.45 13.19
N ALA A 523 4.28 4.02 13.58
CA ALA A 523 4.21 5.18 14.46
C ALA A 523 3.38 4.84 15.70
N ARG A 524 3.76 5.40 16.84
CA ARG A 524 2.93 5.40 18.05
C ARG A 524 1.63 6.18 17.79
N LEU A 525 0.63 5.97 18.65
CA LEU A 525 -0.67 6.65 18.50
C LEU A 525 -0.59 8.18 18.63
N ASP A 526 0.39 8.69 19.37
CA ASP A 526 0.71 10.13 19.46
C ASP A 526 1.40 10.69 18.20
N GLY A 527 1.72 9.83 17.23
CA GLY A 527 2.40 10.16 16.00
C GLY A 527 3.92 10.10 16.05
N ALA A 528 4.52 9.80 17.20
CA ALA A 528 5.97 9.62 17.29
C ALA A 528 6.43 8.38 16.49
N PRO A 529 7.49 8.48 15.68
CA PRO A 529 8.00 7.36 14.89
C PRO A 529 8.56 6.27 15.80
N LEU A 530 8.23 5.00 15.52
CA LEU A 530 8.74 3.83 16.23
C LEU A 530 9.76 3.08 15.37
N ALA A 531 9.37 2.72 14.15
CA ALA A 531 10.24 1.98 13.23
C ALA A 531 9.94 2.28 11.76
N VAL A 532 10.96 2.13 10.92
CA VAL A 532 10.82 2.17 9.46
C VAL A 532 11.62 1.03 8.83
N LEU A 533 10.95 0.20 8.04
CA LEU A 533 11.55 -0.83 7.19
C LEU A 533 11.53 -0.37 5.74
N ALA A 534 12.71 -0.19 5.16
CA ALA A 534 12.89 -0.02 3.73
C ALA A 534 13.19 -1.37 3.05
N ASN A 535 12.80 -1.51 1.79
CA ASN A 535 13.20 -2.60 0.92
C ASN A 535 13.61 -2.03 -0.44
N TYR A 536 14.81 -2.39 -0.90
CA TYR A 536 15.36 -1.88 -2.15
C TYR A 536 16.28 -2.90 -2.81
N SER A 537 16.20 -3.01 -4.12
CA SER A 537 16.93 -4.00 -4.92
C SER A 537 18.29 -3.47 -5.36
N MET A 538 19.28 -3.46 -4.48
CA MET A 538 20.68 -3.10 -4.81
C MET A 538 21.66 -3.94 -3.98
N HIS A 539 22.61 -4.60 -4.65
CA HIS A 539 23.31 -5.74 -4.08
C HIS A 539 24.29 -5.49 -2.92
N TYR A 540 25.17 -4.49 -3.05
CA TYR A 540 26.03 -3.90 -2.01
C TYR A 540 26.75 -2.70 -2.65
N PHE A 541 27.35 -1.79 -1.87
CA PHE A 541 28.14 -0.70 -2.44
C PHE A 541 29.62 -1.07 -2.55
N GLY A 542 30.18 -1.63 -1.47
CA GLY A 542 31.57 -2.02 -1.35
C GLY A 542 32.26 -1.20 -0.26
N ALA A 543 32.23 -1.71 0.97
CA ALA A 543 32.86 -1.09 2.13
C ALA A 543 34.10 -1.86 2.62
N PRO A 544 35.00 -1.21 3.39
CA PRO A 544 36.06 -1.90 4.11
C PRO A 544 35.52 -3.02 5.00
N ALA A 545 36.36 -4.02 5.27
CA ALA A 545 35.97 -5.20 6.04
C ALA A 545 35.43 -4.86 7.43
N VAL A 546 34.49 -5.67 7.89
CA VAL A 546 33.62 -5.49 9.06
C VAL A 546 32.89 -4.14 9.01
N SER A 547 31.89 -4.09 8.13
CA SER A 547 31.04 -2.92 7.88
C SER A 547 29.61 -3.35 7.52
N ALA A 548 28.63 -2.54 7.93
CA ALA A 548 27.22 -2.68 7.51
C ALA A 548 26.98 -2.12 6.09
N ASP A 549 28.03 -1.75 5.37
CA ASP A 549 28.01 -1.18 4.02
C ASP A 549 27.06 0.03 3.92
N TYR A 550 26.49 0.30 2.75
CA TYR A 550 25.57 1.42 2.56
C TYR A 550 24.24 1.24 3.34
N TYR A 551 23.87 0.01 3.72
CA TYR A 551 22.64 -0.26 4.50
C TYR A 551 22.69 0.41 5.87
N GLY A 552 23.83 0.30 6.56
CA GLY A 552 24.05 0.95 7.85
C GLY A 552 23.99 2.47 7.72
N VAL A 553 24.67 3.03 6.71
CA VAL A 553 24.68 4.47 6.45
C VAL A 553 23.28 4.98 6.09
N PHE A 554 22.54 4.24 5.25
CA PHE A 554 21.15 4.54 4.90
C PHE A 554 20.25 4.55 6.14
N ALA A 555 20.36 3.52 6.98
CA ALA A 555 19.56 3.40 8.20
C ALA A 555 19.81 4.61 9.11
N ASP A 556 21.08 4.94 9.37
CA ASP A 556 21.45 6.07 10.22
C ASP A 556 21.00 7.42 9.61
N ALA A 557 21.16 7.59 8.30
CA ALA A 557 20.72 8.78 7.58
C ALA A 557 19.20 8.97 7.67
N LEU A 558 18.42 7.92 7.44
CA LEU A 558 16.97 7.96 7.55
C LEU A 558 16.51 8.22 9.00
N ALA A 559 17.17 7.60 9.99
CA ALA A 559 16.89 7.82 11.41
C ALA A 559 17.13 9.28 11.80
N ARG A 560 18.25 9.88 11.36
CA ARG A 560 18.55 11.30 11.58
C ARG A 560 17.47 12.21 10.97
N ARG A 561 17.05 11.94 9.72
CA ARG A 561 16.04 12.74 9.02
C ARG A 561 14.67 12.68 9.70
N ILE A 562 14.25 11.51 10.14
CA ILE A 562 13.00 11.32 10.88
C ILE A 562 13.10 11.91 12.30
N GLY A 563 14.22 11.71 12.98
CA GLY A 563 14.47 12.16 14.35
C GLY A 563 14.67 13.66 14.49
N ALA A 564 15.01 14.39 13.42
CA ALA A 564 15.16 15.85 13.44
C ALA A 564 13.88 16.60 13.89
N GLY A 565 12.71 15.92 13.97
CA GLY A 565 11.44 16.46 14.46
C GLY A 565 10.96 15.96 15.83
N SER A 566 11.68 15.09 16.54
CA SER A 566 11.22 14.52 17.83
C SER A 566 12.37 14.27 18.82
N ALA A 567 12.27 14.84 20.02
CA ALA A 567 13.33 14.83 21.03
C ALA A 567 13.28 13.67 22.04
N GLN A 568 12.31 12.74 21.95
CA GLN A 568 11.97 11.90 23.12
C GLN A 568 12.06 10.38 22.93
N THR A 569 12.21 9.83 21.72
CA THR A 569 12.55 8.39 21.56
C THR A 569 13.20 8.10 20.19
N PRO A 570 14.32 7.36 20.11
CA PRO A 570 14.95 7.01 18.85
C PRO A 570 14.06 6.07 18.01
N VAL A 571 13.97 6.35 16.71
CA VAL A 571 13.32 5.50 15.71
C VAL A 571 14.28 4.39 15.26
N VAL A 572 13.78 3.15 15.11
CA VAL A 572 14.57 2.06 14.53
C VAL A 572 14.35 2.02 13.02
N THR A 573 15.37 2.38 12.24
CA THR A 573 15.36 2.29 10.79
C THR A 573 16.15 1.08 10.32
N MET A 574 15.64 0.37 9.31
CA MET A 574 16.28 -0.82 8.77
C MET A 574 16.04 -0.91 7.26
N MET A 575 16.96 -1.53 6.53
CA MET A 575 16.84 -1.78 5.10
C MET A 575 17.07 -3.26 4.81
N SER A 576 16.02 -3.89 4.28
CA SER A 576 16.10 -5.25 3.75
C SER A 576 16.53 -5.23 2.28
N GLN A 577 17.09 -6.35 1.85
CA GLN A 577 17.37 -6.58 0.43
C GLN A 577 16.10 -6.87 -0.37
N GLY A 578 16.03 -6.25 -1.54
CA GLY A 578 14.99 -6.46 -2.54
C GLY A 578 15.25 -7.70 -3.40
N THR A 579 15.33 -7.53 -4.71
CA THR A 579 15.67 -8.59 -5.67
C THR A 579 16.94 -8.21 -6.43
N SER A 580 18.09 -8.38 -5.78
CA SER A 580 19.36 -7.80 -6.21
C SER A 580 20.33 -8.78 -6.86
N GLY A 581 19.92 -10.04 -7.05
CA GLY A 581 20.78 -11.10 -7.60
C GLY A 581 21.50 -10.70 -8.89
N ASP A 582 20.83 -9.95 -9.76
CA ASP A 582 21.39 -9.40 -11.00
C ASP A 582 21.42 -7.86 -11.07
N LEU A 583 21.21 -7.16 -9.96
CA LEU A 583 21.16 -5.69 -9.90
C LEU A 583 22.31 -5.08 -9.07
N HIS A 584 22.66 -3.82 -9.32
CA HIS A 584 23.74 -3.11 -8.62
C HIS A 584 23.72 -1.60 -8.88
N TRP A 585 24.50 -0.80 -8.15
CA TRP A 585 24.49 0.66 -8.32
C TRP A 585 25.22 1.17 -9.58
N MET A 586 26.06 0.35 -10.22
CA MET A 586 26.80 0.73 -11.45
C MET A 586 25.88 0.74 -12.67
N ASP A 587 25.78 1.89 -13.34
CA ASP A 587 25.27 1.97 -14.70
C ASP A 587 26.40 1.72 -15.71
N TYR A 588 26.44 0.53 -16.30
CA TYR A 588 27.46 0.14 -17.28
C TYR A 588 27.19 0.65 -18.70
N ASP A 589 26.00 1.16 -19.00
CA ASP A 589 25.69 1.76 -20.30
C ASP A 589 26.27 3.19 -20.42
N ARG A 590 26.61 3.78 -19.28
CA ARG A 590 27.16 5.14 -19.18
C ARG A 590 28.67 5.12 -18.88
N PRO A 591 29.37 6.24 -19.14
CA PRO A 591 30.72 6.42 -18.64
C PRO A 591 30.77 6.27 -17.12
N GLN A 592 31.88 5.71 -16.61
CA GLN A 592 32.10 5.54 -15.19
C GLN A 592 31.94 6.88 -14.43
N ARG A 593 31.20 6.83 -13.32
CA ARG A 593 31.05 7.95 -12.39
C ARG A 593 31.73 7.61 -11.07
N ASN A 594 32.37 8.60 -10.47
CA ASN A 594 32.88 8.50 -9.10
C ASN A 594 31.75 8.83 -8.13
N VAL A 595 31.14 7.80 -7.56
CA VAL A 595 30.10 7.91 -6.52
C VAL A 595 30.71 7.43 -5.21
N ALA A 596 30.48 8.15 -4.13
CA ALA A 596 30.90 7.73 -2.80
C ALA A 596 29.75 6.99 -2.08
N ARG A 597 30.09 5.96 -1.29
CA ARG A 597 29.12 5.13 -0.54
C ARG A 597 28.14 5.98 0.26
N ASP A 598 28.69 6.90 1.04
CA ASP A 598 27.90 7.70 1.97
C ASP A 598 26.99 8.68 1.22
N ALA A 599 27.47 9.27 0.12
CA ALA A 599 26.65 10.13 -0.73
C ALA A 599 25.49 9.36 -1.37
N TYR A 600 25.76 8.16 -1.90
CA TYR A 600 24.74 7.28 -2.45
C TYR A 600 23.67 6.92 -1.39
N ALA A 601 24.12 6.53 -0.18
CA ALA A 601 23.23 6.15 0.91
C ALA A 601 22.39 7.33 1.40
N GLU A 602 22.97 8.53 1.49
CA GLU A 602 22.28 9.76 1.89
C GLU A 602 21.21 10.19 0.87
N GLU A 603 21.51 10.09 -0.44
CA GLU A 603 20.54 10.37 -1.50
C GLU A 603 19.37 9.37 -1.45
N LEU A 604 19.66 8.08 -1.34
CA LEU A 604 18.63 7.05 -1.25
C LEU A 604 17.78 7.21 0.03
N ALA A 605 18.41 7.57 1.15
CA ALA A 605 17.71 7.88 2.41
C ALA A 605 16.82 9.12 2.30
N GLN A 606 17.21 10.12 1.50
CA GLN A 606 16.37 11.27 1.20
C GLN A 606 15.13 10.86 0.40
N ILE A 607 15.27 10.02 -0.63
CA ILE A 607 14.12 9.49 -1.39
C ILE A 607 13.18 8.70 -0.46
N ALA A 608 13.73 7.85 0.41
CA ALA A 608 12.95 7.10 1.40
C ALA A 608 12.22 8.03 2.39
N PHE A 609 12.87 9.11 2.82
CA PHE A 609 12.29 10.08 3.74
C PHE A 609 11.14 10.87 3.09
N ASP A 610 11.30 11.29 1.83
CA ASP A 610 10.23 11.95 1.09
C ASP A 610 9.04 11.03 0.88
N ALA A 611 9.28 9.75 0.57
CA ALA A 611 8.24 8.73 0.51
C ALA A 611 7.56 8.53 1.88
N TYR A 612 8.33 8.40 2.96
CA TYR A 612 7.84 8.26 4.33
C TYR A 612 6.83 9.36 4.71
N ARG A 613 7.06 10.60 4.28
CA ARG A 613 6.16 11.74 4.56
C ARG A 613 4.79 11.65 3.86
N THR A 614 4.66 10.80 2.85
CA THR A 614 3.40 10.57 2.12
C THR A 614 2.55 9.45 2.72
N ILE A 615 3.11 8.70 3.68
CA ILE A 615 2.47 7.51 4.24
C ILE A 615 1.17 7.89 4.96
N ARG A 616 0.10 7.18 4.59
CA ARG A 616 -1.16 7.16 5.33
C ARG A 616 -1.12 6.02 6.34
N TYR A 617 -1.52 6.31 7.57
CA TYR A 617 -1.43 5.37 8.68
C TYR A 617 -2.81 4.81 9.05
N GLU A 618 -2.83 3.53 9.36
CA GLU A 618 -3.98 2.76 9.80
C GLU A 618 -3.68 2.12 11.17
N ALA A 619 -4.59 2.25 12.13
CA ALA A 619 -4.42 1.72 13.50
C ALA A 619 -4.99 0.30 13.66
N ASP A 620 -5.87 -0.13 12.77
CA ASP A 620 -6.45 -1.47 12.77
C ASP A 620 -6.25 -2.12 11.39
N VAL A 621 -5.17 -2.89 11.26
CA VAL A 621 -4.88 -3.63 10.04
C VAL A 621 -4.83 -5.13 10.30
N PRO A 622 -5.32 -5.97 9.37
CA PRO A 622 -5.08 -7.41 9.41
C PRO A 622 -3.59 -7.73 9.53
N LEU A 623 -3.27 -8.72 10.35
CA LEU A 623 -1.90 -9.19 10.59
C LEU A 623 -1.90 -10.71 10.51
N ASP A 624 -1.12 -11.27 9.60
CA ASP A 624 -0.92 -12.72 9.53
C ASP A 624 0.37 -13.08 8.78
N MET A 625 0.90 -14.27 9.04
CA MET A 625 2.13 -14.77 8.44
C MET A 625 2.02 -16.29 8.26
N VAL A 626 2.42 -16.77 7.09
CA VAL A 626 2.40 -18.19 6.70
C VAL A 626 3.76 -18.58 6.15
N GLU A 627 4.16 -19.82 6.41
CA GLU A 627 5.42 -20.41 5.95
C GLU A 627 5.11 -21.71 5.21
N GLU A 628 5.88 -22.00 4.16
CA GLU A 628 5.90 -23.30 3.47
C GLU A 628 7.34 -23.80 3.41
N THR A 629 7.51 -25.09 3.66
CA THR A 629 8.79 -25.77 3.48
C THR A 629 8.75 -26.57 2.20
N MET A 630 9.78 -26.46 1.37
CA MET A 630 9.90 -27.24 0.13
C MET A 630 11.29 -27.85 -0.01
N THR A 631 11.35 -29.04 -0.61
CA THR A 631 12.62 -29.71 -0.93
C THR A 631 12.88 -29.63 -2.43
N LEU A 632 14.04 -29.10 -2.81
CA LEU A 632 14.47 -29.00 -4.21
C LEU A 632 15.76 -29.78 -4.44
N ALA A 633 15.90 -30.32 -5.65
CA ALA A 633 17.15 -30.93 -6.09
C ALA A 633 18.23 -29.86 -6.33
N ARG A 634 19.49 -30.24 -6.13
CA ARG A 634 20.66 -29.48 -6.56
C ARG A 634 21.23 -30.05 -7.85
N ARG A 635 21.88 -29.21 -8.64
CA ARG A 635 22.65 -29.55 -9.83
C ARG A 635 23.98 -30.17 -9.40
N VAL A 636 23.93 -31.47 -9.10
CA VAL A 636 25.09 -32.26 -8.69
C VAL A 636 26.03 -32.55 -9.88
N PRO A 637 27.34 -32.71 -9.63
CA PRO A 637 28.29 -33.06 -10.68
C PRO A 637 28.07 -34.48 -11.22
N ASP A 638 28.30 -34.67 -12.52
CA ASP A 638 28.40 -35.99 -13.13
C ASP A 638 29.79 -36.64 -12.87
N ASP A 639 29.97 -37.88 -13.33
CA ASP A 639 31.21 -38.63 -13.15
C ASP A 639 32.43 -37.92 -13.76
N ALA A 640 32.26 -37.26 -14.91
CA ALA A 640 33.32 -36.53 -15.58
C ALA A 640 33.74 -35.29 -14.77
N ARG A 641 32.76 -34.56 -14.25
CA ARG A 641 32.96 -33.39 -13.38
C ARG A 641 33.64 -33.78 -12.06
N LEU A 642 33.26 -34.91 -11.47
CA LEU A 642 33.92 -35.44 -10.28
C LEU A 642 35.36 -35.91 -10.57
N ALA A 643 35.60 -36.54 -11.71
CA ALA A 643 36.94 -36.93 -12.15
C ALA A 643 37.87 -35.72 -12.35
N TRP A 644 37.32 -34.58 -12.80
CA TRP A 644 38.05 -33.31 -12.87
C TRP A 644 38.30 -32.70 -11.48
N ALA A 645 37.29 -32.68 -10.60
CA ALA A 645 37.36 -31.97 -9.31
C ALA A 645 38.26 -32.66 -8.28
N ARG A 646 38.20 -34.00 -8.18
CA ARG A 646 38.94 -34.79 -7.17
C ARG A 646 40.44 -34.54 -7.15
N PRO A 647 41.20 -34.61 -8.27
CA PRO A 647 42.64 -34.39 -8.23
C PRO A 647 43.01 -32.95 -7.83
N ILE A 648 42.22 -31.95 -8.25
CA ILE A 648 42.43 -30.54 -7.89
C ILE A 648 42.23 -30.36 -6.37
N ALA A 649 41.13 -30.87 -5.82
CA ALA A 649 40.84 -30.80 -4.39
C ALA A 649 41.86 -31.60 -3.55
N ALA A 650 42.31 -32.76 -4.03
CA ALA A 650 43.33 -33.56 -3.36
C ALA A 650 44.68 -32.83 -3.31
N ALA A 651 45.08 -32.15 -4.39
CA ALA A 651 46.29 -31.34 -4.46
C ALA A 651 46.25 -30.10 -3.54
N MET A 652 45.07 -29.72 -3.03
CA MET A 652 44.96 -28.70 -2.00
C MET A 652 45.48 -29.20 -0.63
N ALA A 653 45.47 -30.51 -0.36
CA ALA A 653 45.99 -31.09 0.89
C ALA A 653 45.48 -30.39 2.16
N GLY A 654 44.21 -29.98 2.17
CA GLY A 654 43.57 -29.27 3.30
C GLY A 654 43.80 -27.76 3.35
N ARG A 655 44.60 -27.18 2.44
CA ARG A 655 44.75 -25.72 2.31
C ARG A 655 43.49 -25.07 1.72
N LYS A 656 43.35 -23.75 1.90
CA LYS A 656 42.27 -22.98 1.27
C LYS A 656 42.47 -22.87 -0.27
N PRO A 657 41.38 -22.77 -1.05
CA PRO A 657 41.48 -22.44 -2.47
C PRO A 657 42.25 -21.13 -2.69
N ARG A 658 43.07 -21.06 -3.74
CA ARG A 658 43.81 -19.83 -4.11
C ARG A 658 43.35 -19.19 -5.41
N ASP A 659 42.48 -19.88 -6.14
CA ASP A 659 41.95 -19.44 -7.43
C ASP A 659 40.55 -20.01 -7.67
N ILE A 660 39.90 -19.52 -8.72
CA ILE A 660 38.54 -19.89 -9.08
C ILE A 660 38.41 -21.39 -9.40
N PRO A 661 39.30 -22.03 -10.20
CA PRO A 661 39.24 -23.47 -10.44
C PRO A 661 39.27 -24.32 -9.16
N GLU A 662 40.14 -24.00 -8.20
CA GLU A 662 40.19 -24.71 -6.92
C GLU A 662 38.92 -24.53 -6.08
N VAL A 663 38.35 -23.31 -6.09
CA VAL A 663 37.05 -23.04 -5.46
C VAL A 663 35.97 -23.96 -6.05
N TYR A 664 35.84 -23.98 -7.38
CA TYR A 664 34.80 -24.77 -8.04
C TYR A 664 35.02 -26.28 -7.93
N ALA A 665 36.27 -26.75 -7.91
CA ALA A 665 36.57 -28.15 -7.63
C ALA A 665 36.10 -28.55 -6.22
N ARG A 666 36.35 -27.72 -5.20
CA ARG A 666 35.85 -27.93 -3.84
C ARG A 666 34.31 -27.93 -3.79
N GLU A 667 33.67 -26.98 -4.45
CA GLU A 667 32.21 -26.88 -4.52
C GLU A 667 31.57 -28.13 -5.17
N GLN A 668 32.19 -28.74 -6.19
CA GLN A 668 31.64 -29.98 -6.78
C GLN A 668 31.57 -31.12 -5.76
N LEU A 669 32.60 -31.27 -4.92
CA LEU A 669 32.60 -32.32 -3.89
C LEU A 669 31.53 -32.07 -2.83
N MET A 670 31.30 -30.81 -2.46
CA MET A 670 30.26 -30.43 -1.50
C MET A 670 28.86 -30.67 -2.08
N LEU A 671 28.62 -30.31 -3.34
CA LEU A 671 27.33 -30.57 -4.00
C LEU A 671 27.04 -32.07 -4.15
N ALA A 672 28.06 -32.88 -4.46
CA ALA A 672 27.90 -34.34 -4.53
C ALA A 672 27.50 -34.96 -3.19
N ALA A 673 27.92 -34.37 -2.07
CA ALA A 673 27.58 -34.84 -0.73
C ALA A 673 26.18 -34.41 -0.25
N GLU A 674 25.62 -33.34 -0.83
CA GLU A 674 24.31 -32.79 -0.46
C GLU A 674 23.45 -32.53 -1.71
N PRO A 675 22.83 -33.58 -2.29
CA PRO A 675 22.16 -33.52 -3.58
C PRO A 675 20.79 -32.81 -3.56
N VAL A 676 20.23 -32.57 -2.38
CA VAL A 676 18.93 -31.92 -2.18
C VAL A 676 19.04 -30.88 -1.07
N ARG A 677 18.18 -29.86 -1.13
CA ARG A 677 18.02 -28.88 -0.03
C ARG A 677 16.59 -28.65 0.31
N GLU A 678 16.38 -28.36 1.57
CA GLU A 678 15.11 -27.92 2.09
C GLU A 678 15.16 -26.41 2.33
N LEU A 679 14.17 -25.70 1.79
CA LEU A 679 14.05 -24.25 1.80
C LEU A 679 12.77 -23.86 2.53
N LYS A 680 12.78 -22.69 3.17
CA LYS A 680 11.60 -22.11 3.81
C LYS A 680 11.21 -20.82 3.11
N LEU A 681 10.04 -20.83 2.47
CA LEU A 681 9.42 -19.64 1.93
C LEU A 681 8.40 -19.13 2.94
N GLN A 682 8.25 -17.82 3.02
CA GLN A 682 7.33 -17.21 3.95
C GLN A 682 6.61 -16.04 3.29
N ALA A 683 5.37 -15.82 3.67
CA ALA A 683 4.66 -14.60 3.33
C ALA A 683 4.04 -13.97 4.56
N LEU A 684 3.93 -12.65 4.53
CA LEU A 684 3.40 -11.82 5.60
C LEU A 684 2.39 -10.82 5.01
N ARG A 685 1.30 -10.62 5.74
CA ARG A 685 0.32 -9.55 5.53
C ARG A 685 0.35 -8.55 6.67
N ILE A 686 0.51 -7.28 6.32
CA ILE A 686 0.26 -6.12 7.19
C ILE A 686 -0.73 -5.22 6.47
N GLY A 687 -2.01 -5.31 6.82
CA GLY A 687 -3.07 -4.58 6.14
C GLY A 687 -3.20 -4.95 4.67
N GLY A 688 -2.99 -3.97 3.81
CA GLY A 688 -2.95 -4.11 2.35
C GLY A 688 -1.56 -4.36 1.77
N LEU A 689 -0.52 -4.45 2.62
CA LEU A 689 0.84 -4.80 2.21
C LEU A 689 1.06 -6.32 2.32
N GLY A 690 1.51 -6.92 1.21
CA GLY A 690 2.09 -8.26 1.19
C GLY A 690 3.62 -8.21 1.23
N ILE A 691 4.25 -9.15 1.92
CA ILE A 691 5.70 -9.38 1.87
C ILE A 691 5.93 -10.85 1.54
N ALA A 692 6.67 -11.13 0.46
CA ALA A 692 7.16 -12.46 0.12
C ALA A 692 8.64 -12.58 0.49
N ALA A 693 8.99 -13.58 1.29
CA ALA A 693 10.35 -13.85 1.74
C ALA A 693 10.90 -15.09 1.00
N VAL A 694 12.07 -14.93 0.37
CA VAL A 694 12.70 -15.95 -0.48
C VAL A 694 14.14 -16.21 0.03
N PRO A 695 14.53 -17.47 0.31
CA PRO A 695 15.83 -17.81 0.88
C PRO A 695 16.93 -17.95 -0.19
N CYS A 696 17.02 -17.00 -1.12
CA CYS A 696 17.92 -17.04 -2.27
C CYS A 696 18.35 -15.62 -2.66
N GLU A 697 19.32 -15.49 -3.57
CA GLU A 697 19.60 -14.25 -4.30
C GLU A 697 18.69 -14.17 -5.55
N VAL A 698 17.72 -13.24 -5.53
CA VAL A 698 16.58 -13.19 -6.45
C VAL A 698 16.84 -12.21 -7.58
N PHE A 699 16.55 -12.60 -8.82
CA PHE A 699 16.70 -11.72 -9.97
C PHE A 699 15.58 -10.67 -10.02
N GLY A 700 15.88 -9.48 -10.56
CA GLY A 700 14.91 -8.39 -10.69
C GLY A 700 13.63 -8.80 -11.42
N ILE A 701 13.75 -9.57 -12.51
CA ILE A 701 12.58 -10.10 -13.24
C ILE A 701 11.71 -11.03 -12.38
N THR A 702 12.31 -11.85 -11.52
CA THR A 702 11.58 -12.76 -10.64
C THR A 702 10.80 -11.96 -9.59
N GLY A 703 11.42 -10.94 -8.99
CA GLY A 703 10.74 -10.01 -8.08
C GLY A 703 9.57 -9.29 -8.75
N LEU A 704 9.77 -8.74 -9.94
CA LEU A 704 8.74 -8.07 -10.72
C LEU A 704 7.57 -8.99 -11.06
N ARG A 705 7.83 -10.26 -11.41
CA ARG A 705 6.77 -11.27 -11.66
C ARG A 705 5.90 -11.51 -10.42
N ILE A 706 6.52 -11.64 -9.25
CA ILE A 706 5.79 -11.83 -7.98
C ILE A 706 4.96 -10.58 -7.68
N LYS A 707 5.54 -9.39 -7.79
CA LYS A 707 4.84 -8.11 -7.53
C LYS A 707 3.66 -7.91 -8.48
N ALA A 708 3.83 -8.22 -9.77
CA ALA A 708 2.79 -8.05 -10.80
C ALA A 708 1.58 -8.97 -10.58
N GLN A 709 1.83 -10.20 -10.11
CA GLN A 709 0.79 -11.21 -9.88
C GLN A 709 0.22 -11.17 -8.46
N SER A 710 0.91 -10.57 -7.49
CA SER A 710 0.45 -10.58 -6.10
C SER A 710 -0.99 -10.07 -5.95
N PRO A 711 -1.85 -10.71 -5.14
CA PRO A 711 -3.20 -10.20 -4.85
C PRO A 711 -3.20 -8.89 -4.05
N PHE A 712 -2.09 -8.54 -3.40
CA PHE A 712 -1.95 -7.28 -2.66
C PHE A 712 -1.55 -6.14 -3.57
N GLU A 713 -2.22 -4.98 -3.47
CA GLU A 713 -1.88 -3.78 -4.25
C GLU A 713 -0.38 -3.43 -4.17
N ARG A 714 0.20 -3.55 -2.96
CA ARG A 714 1.62 -3.36 -2.70
C ARG A 714 2.24 -4.64 -2.19
N THR A 715 3.37 -5.01 -2.79
CA THR A 715 4.11 -6.23 -2.43
C THR A 715 5.60 -5.94 -2.34
N ILE A 716 6.20 -6.29 -1.22
CA ILE A 716 7.65 -6.38 -1.05
C ILE A 716 8.09 -7.80 -1.36
N VAL A 717 9.21 -7.94 -2.07
CA VAL A 717 9.92 -9.22 -2.19
C VAL A 717 11.24 -9.05 -1.46
N MET A 718 11.43 -9.85 -0.43
CA MET A 718 12.62 -9.83 0.42
C MET A 718 13.43 -11.09 0.16
N GLU A 719 14.60 -10.92 -0.45
CA GLU A 719 15.54 -12.00 -0.67
C GLU A 719 16.39 -12.27 0.58
N LEU A 720 17.19 -13.35 0.54
CA LEU A 720 18.06 -13.76 1.65
C LEU A 720 17.32 -13.88 3.00
N ALA A 721 16.05 -14.27 2.92
CA ALA A 721 15.15 -14.35 4.05
C ALA A 721 14.91 -15.81 4.44
N ASN A 722 15.06 -16.13 5.73
CA ASN A 722 14.94 -17.46 6.30
C ASN A 722 15.96 -18.50 5.80
N GLY A 723 16.98 -18.07 5.05
CA GLY A 723 18.09 -18.88 4.60
C GLY A 723 18.81 -18.23 3.43
N GLU A 724 19.83 -18.93 2.96
CA GLU A 724 20.52 -18.64 1.71
C GLU A 724 20.82 -19.95 0.97
N GLU A 725 20.32 -20.05 -0.26
CA GLU A 725 20.44 -21.25 -1.11
C GLU A 725 20.98 -20.92 -2.51
N GLY A 726 21.62 -19.76 -2.65
CA GLY A 726 22.26 -19.27 -3.86
C GLY A 726 21.35 -18.42 -4.74
N TYR A 727 21.89 -18.01 -5.88
CA TYR A 727 21.15 -17.41 -6.98
C TYR A 727 20.04 -18.33 -7.48
N ILE A 728 18.89 -17.73 -7.76
CA ILE A 728 17.77 -18.38 -8.47
C ILE A 728 17.54 -17.75 -9.85
N PRO A 729 18.45 -17.98 -10.81
CA PRO A 729 18.23 -17.54 -12.19
C PRO A 729 16.95 -18.16 -12.76
N PRO A 730 16.11 -17.39 -13.47
CA PRO A 730 15.05 -17.97 -14.29
C PRO A 730 15.61 -19.03 -15.25
N PRO A 731 14.82 -20.05 -15.67
CA PRO A 731 15.31 -21.14 -16.53
C PRO A 731 16.07 -20.67 -17.78
N ALA A 732 15.60 -19.60 -18.43
CA ALA A 732 16.23 -19.01 -19.61
C ALA A 732 17.63 -18.44 -19.35
N GLN A 733 17.91 -17.99 -18.12
CA GLN A 733 19.21 -17.43 -17.74
C GLN A 733 20.30 -18.50 -17.63
N HIS A 734 19.96 -19.77 -17.35
CA HIS A 734 20.93 -20.87 -17.32
C HIS A 734 21.60 -21.08 -18.69
N ALA A 735 20.87 -20.91 -19.79
CA ALA A 735 21.41 -21.04 -21.14
C ALA A 735 22.47 -19.97 -21.47
N LEU A 736 22.46 -18.84 -20.75
CA LEU A 736 23.46 -17.78 -20.90
C LEU A 736 24.74 -18.06 -20.11
N GLY A 737 24.76 -19.04 -19.20
CA GLY A 737 25.94 -19.36 -18.40
C GLY A 737 26.37 -18.21 -17.46
N GLY A 738 27.64 -18.20 -17.06
CA GLY A 738 28.20 -17.19 -16.15
C GLY A 738 27.94 -17.46 -14.67
N TYR A 739 28.57 -16.64 -13.82
CA TYR A 739 28.70 -16.87 -12.37
C TYR A 739 27.42 -17.31 -11.66
N THR A 740 26.31 -16.57 -11.85
CA THR A 740 25.01 -16.86 -11.22
C THR A 740 24.35 -18.16 -11.68
N THR A 741 25.02 -18.95 -12.52
CA THR A 741 24.51 -20.22 -13.07
C THR A 741 25.53 -21.36 -12.98
N TRP A 742 26.77 -21.11 -12.56
CA TRP A 742 27.77 -22.16 -12.43
C TRP A 742 27.43 -23.03 -11.21
N PRO A 743 27.33 -24.37 -11.34
CA PRO A 743 27.01 -25.23 -10.20
C PRO A 743 28.04 -25.09 -9.07
N ALA A 744 27.62 -24.44 -8.00
CA ALA A 744 28.25 -24.29 -6.69
C ALA A 744 27.14 -24.04 -5.67
N ARG A 745 27.41 -24.11 -4.35
CA ARG A 745 26.38 -23.79 -3.33
C ARG A 745 25.72 -22.43 -3.53
N THR A 746 26.43 -21.46 -4.12
CA THR A 746 25.91 -20.14 -4.49
C THR A 746 24.98 -20.13 -5.71
N ALA A 747 24.80 -21.22 -6.44
CA ALA A 747 23.84 -21.32 -7.55
C ALA A 747 23.45 -22.80 -7.75
N ALA A 748 23.13 -23.51 -6.67
CA ALA A 748 23.09 -24.97 -6.70
C ALA A 748 21.76 -25.54 -7.18
N LEU A 749 20.65 -24.82 -7.00
CA LEU A 749 19.31 -25.37 -7.22
C LEU A 749 19.10 -25.79 -8.69
N GLU A 750 18.20 -26.75 -8.88
CA GLU A 750 17.79 -27.25 -10.19
C GLU A 750 17.30 -26.13 -11.12
N VAL A 751 17.42 -26.32 -12.44
CA VAL A 751 17.07 -25.29 -13.45
C VAL A 751 15.61 -24.82 -13.33
N GLY A 752 14.71 -25.68 -12.88
CA GLY A 752 13.30 -25.38 -12.65
C GLY A 752 12.98 -24.82 -11.27
N ALA A 753 13.96 -24.41 -10.47
CA ALA A 753 13.73 -23.93 -9.10
C ALA A 753 12.96 -22.61 -9.05
N GLU A 754 13.31 -21.62 -9.89
CA GLU A 754 12.68 -20.29 -9.88
C GLU A 754 11.16 -20.35 -10.09
N PRO A 755 10.61 -21.07 -11.09
CA PRO A 755 9.16 -21.18 -11.26
C PRO A 755 8.44 -21.82 -10.05
N LYS A 756 9.06 -22.83 -9.41
CA LYS A 756 8.50 -23.50 -8.22
C LYS A 756 8.47 -22.56 -7.01
N ILE A 757 9.53 -21.78 -6.82
CA ILE A 757 9.65 -20.77 -5.77
C ILE A 757 8.63 -19.64 -5.99
N VAL A 758 8.51 -19.13 -7.21
CA VAL A 758 7.53 -18.09 -7.56
C VAL A 758 6.11 -18.58 -7.31
N ASP A 759 5.77 -19.79 -7.74
CA ASP A 759 4.44 -20.35 -7.55
C ASP A 759 4.10 -20.53 -6.06
N THR A 760 5.05 -21.03 -5.27
CA THR A 760 4.91 -21.17 -3.82
C THR A 760 4.73 -19.82 -3.13
N ALA A 761 5.57 -18.83 -3.47
CA ALA A 761 5.46 -17.48 -2.90
C ALA A 761 4.12 -16.81 -3.22
N LEU A 762 3.63 -16.93 -4.45
CA LEU A 762 2.32 -16.43 -4.85
C LEU A 762 1.19 -17.18 -4.13
N GLY A 763 1.27 -18.51 -4.00
CA GLY A 763 0.32 -19.31 -3.24
C GLY A 763 0.18 -18.88 -1.78
N LEU A 764 1.31 -18.52 -1.14
CA LEU A 764 1.30 -17.97 0.21
C LEU A 764 0.65 -16.59 0.29
N LEU A 765 0.91 -15.71 -0.69
CA LEU A 765 0.25 -14.40 -0.77
C LEU A 765 -1.27 -14.53 -1.03
N GLU A 766 -1.69 -15.46 -1.88
CA GLU A 766 -3.10 -15.79 -2.15
C GLU A 766 -3.82 -16.24 -0.87
N LYS A 767 -3.18 -17.14 -0.12
CA LYS A 767 -3.69 -17.63 1.18
C LYS A 767 -3.91 -16.48 2.17
N LEU A 768 -2.97 -15.55 2.26
CA LEU A 768 -3.07 -14.39 3.17
C LEU A 768 -4.10 -13.35 2.71
N ALA A 769 -4.24 -13.16 1.40
CA ALA A 769 -5.20 -12.24 0.82
C ALA A 769 -6.63 -12.77 0.86
N GLY A 770 -6.80 -14.09 0.81
CA GLY A 770 -8.11 -14.72 0.58
C GLY A 770 -8.63 -14.47 -0.85
N ALA A 771 -7.72 -14.19 -1.79
CA ALA A 771 -8.01 -13.83 -3.17
C ALA A 771 -6.97 -14.45 -4.11
N PRO A 772 -7.35 -14.81 -5.36
CA PRO A 772 -6.41 -15.33 -6.34
C PRO A 772 -5.40 -14.25 -6.77
N ARG A 773 -4.23 -14.70 -7.24
CA ARG A 773 -3.23 -13.85 -7.88
C ARG A 773 -3.83 -13.13 -9.09
N ARG A 774 -3.34 -11.93 -9.36
CA ARG A 774 -3.69 -11.15 -10.55
C ARG A 774 -3.16 -11.84 -11.79
N ASP A 775 -3.95 -11.82 -12.86
CA ASP A 775 -3.47 -12.21 -14.18
C ASP A 775 -2.33 -11.27 -14.60
N LEU A 776 -1.28 -11.85 -15.18
CA LEU A 776 -0.26 -11.08 -15.88
C LEU A 776 -0.90 -10.38 -17.09
N ALA A 777 -1.28 -9.12 -16.90
CA ALA A 777 -1.68 -8.28 -18.02
C ALA A 777 -0.45 -8.08 -18.92
N VAL A 778 -0.44 -8.71 -20.09
CA VAL A 778 0.60 -8.50 -21.11
C VAL A 778 0.36 -7.14 -21.74
N PRO A 779 1.18 -6.11 -21.47
CA PRO A 779 0.96 -4.79 -22.04
C PRO A 779 1.15 -4.84 -23.55
N ARG A 780 0.10 -4.51 -24.31
CA ARG A 780 0.20 -4.29 -25.76
C ARG A 780 0.69 -2.87 -26.01
N GLY A 781 2.00 -2.67 -25.90
CA GLY A 781 2.63 -1.40 -26.28
C GLY A 781 2.55 -1.19 -27.80
N ARG A 782 2.78 0.04 -28.25
CA ARG A 782 2.79 0.40 -29.68
C ARG A 782 3.67 -0.51 -30.54
N PHE A 783 4.79 -0.99 -29.99
CA PHE A 783 5.67 -1.95 -30.67
C PHE A 783 5.00 -3.32 -30.85
N ALA A 784 4.41 -3.87 -29.79
CA ALA A 784 3.67 -5.13 -29.86
C ALA A 784 2.48 -5.01 -30.81
N GLU A 785 1.74 -3.89 -30.77
CA GLU A 785 0.65 -3.62 -31.72
C GLU A 785 1.16 -3.55 -33.17
N ALA A 786 2.30 -2.90 -33.42
CA ALA A 786 2.89 -2.82 -34.75
C ALA A 786 3.36 -4.19 -35.27
N VAL A 787 4.01 -5.00 -34.43
CA VAL A 787 4.41 -6.37 -34.77
C VAL A 787 3.18 -7.23 -35.08
N LEU A 788 2.13 -7.16 -34.25
CA LEU A 788 0.88 -7.91 -34.50
C LEU A 788 0.15 -7.44 -35.77
N ALA A 789 0.12 -6.12 -36.02
CA ALA A 789 -0.48 -5.52 -37.21
C ALA A 789 0.25 -5.95 -38.51
N ALA A 790 1.56 -6.23 -38.43
CA ALA A 790 2.34 -6.76 -39.55
C ALA A 790 2.00 -8.22 -39.91
N ARG A 791 1.11 -8.90 -39.16
CA ARG A 791 0.68 -10.29 -39.36
C ARG A 791 1.86 -11.24 -39.63
N PRO A 792 2.87 -11.29 -38.75
CA PRO A 792 4.01 -12.15 -38.93
C PRO A 792 3.57 -13.62 -38.99
N ARG A 793 4.24 -14.41 -39.84
CA ARG A 793 3.96 -15.85 -39.99
C ARG A 793 4.11 -16.62 -38.68
N ALA A 794 5.02 -16.16 -37.82
CA ALA A 794 5.17 -16.55 -36.44
C ALA A 794 5.87 -15.40 -35.69
N PHE A 795 5.56 -15.23 -34.40
CA PHE A 795 6.32 -14.36 -33.50
C PHE A 795 6.34 -15.03 -32.12
N LEU A 796 7.41 -14.82 -31.37
CA LEU A 796 7.52 -15.27 -30.00
C LEU A 796 7.46 -14.05 -29.09
N ARG A 797 6.55 -14.05 -28.11
CA ARG A 797 6.61 -13.05 -27.07
C ARG A 797 7.80 -13.36 -26.16
N LEU A 798 8.61 -12.34 -25.87
CA LEU A 798 9.81 -12.51 -25.04
C LEU A 798 9.45 -12.96 -23.61
N GLU A 799 8.20 -12.76 -23.21
CA GLU A 799 7.59 -13.17 -21.95
C GLU A 799 6.87 -14.55 -21.99
N GLU A 800 6.76 -15.21 -23.15
CA GLU A 800 6.27 -16.59 -23.29
C GLU A 800 7.41 -17.59 -23.07
N PHE A 801 7.60 -18.01 -21.81
CA PHE A 801 8.72 -18.89 -21.40
C PHE A 801 8.52 -20.38 -21.71
N GLU A 802 7.32 -20.81 -22.15
CA GLU A 802 7.11 -22.21 -22.60
C GLU A 802 7.62 -22.46 -24.04
N GLY A 803 8.01 -21.41 -24.78
CA GLY A 803 8.35 -21.53 -26.20
C GLY A 803 7.16 -22.00 -27.06
N PRO A 804 7.31 -22.08 -28.39
CA PRO A 804 6.28 -22.68 -29.22
C PRO A 804 6.32 -24.21 -29.02
N ARG A 805 5.18 -24.81 -28.63
CA ARG A 805 4.95 -26.23 -28.95
C ARG A 805 4.77 -26.32 -30.47
N ALA A 806 5.83 -26.72 -31.16
CA ALA A 806 5.75 -27.16 -32.54
C ALA A 806 5.17 -28.58 -32.60
#